data_AF-A0A3N9U906-F1
#
_entry.id   AF-A0A3N9U906-F1
#
_cell.length_a   1.000
_cell.length_b   1.000
_cell.length_c   1.000
_cell.angle_alpha   90.00
_cell.angle_beta   90.00
_cell.angle_gamma   90.00
#
_symmetry.space_group_name_H-M   'P 1'
#
loop_
_entity.id
_entity.type
_entity.pdbx_description
1 polymer ?
#
loop_
_entity_poly.entity_id
_entity_poly.type
_entity_poly.pdbx_seq_one_letter_code
_entity_poly.pdbx_strand_id
1 'polypeptide(L)'
;MAASCYHCGAPVEATASWSITLDGQRHPLCCPGCEAVAQAIVGGGLDSYYRFRTALPERPSPTPADEARYQVFDDPGLQDRFVRQDGDTKVATLAVDGITCAACAWLIEHRLNALDGLESCAVNLSQHRLQVRWDPERLSLSRLLAEMAAIGYPSQPYEPDQAQQRLKQQSRQMIRRLIVAAVGMMQVLMFSIPHYVDGGDLSTEFERLFAWLSLALTTPVVLYSAQPFFVGALRNLRTRVLGMDVPVALAIGGAFVASTWSVVSDSGDRYFDSVSMFTFFLLFGRYLESRARTHYGRSGNALASALPSAAVRLDEQGDERVIPASQLVPGDRVRVSPGAQIPADGTLTSGLAQIDESLLTGESLPCLRRQGDTVHAGTLCMDSPIEVMVTRVGDDTRAAGILDLTDRAFAHRPRIARLAEQVAHRFVLNLLVITALVALVWSLIDPSRSLWITLSVLVVTCPCALALATPTALTVAHGRLRRAGVLVTRADALETLAGLDRVVFDKTGTLTRGRMQLAEHRPLSDDEGSANNGEMDAAAKRRHLALAAALETGSEHPIARAFAAWRDASCQASELRNHPGQGVEGVIDGRRWRLGQPRFACLGQPVTELPGAGLWLLLACEGKPQAWFKLDDQPRDDAAETLAALAQRGLAIEILSGDRAVNVGQLARTLGVDQWRGEATPEDKLGHLKARQAQGEKVAMVGDGINDVPVLAGADLAIAMAGASDLTRTRADLVLLGEPLTGIVEAIEVARQTRRIIRQNLSWSVLYNVVALPAAALGFVPPWLAAIGMSLSSLLVIGNALRLRRGRTRPTATPSPVTASPGP
;
A
#
# COMPACT_ATOMS: atom_id res chain seq x y z
N MET A 1 -42.03 26.43 -1.58
CA MET A 1 -41.27 25.58 -2.51
C MET A 1 -39.84 25.50 -2.01
N ALA A 2 -39.29 24.32 -1.79
CA ALA A 2 -37.87 24.20 -1.47
C ALA A 2 -37.06 24.77 -2.65
N ALA A 3 -36.08 25.62 -2.36
CA ALA A 3 -35.22 26.15 -3.40
C ALA A 3 -34.44 24.99 -4.03
N SER A 4 -34.34 24.93 -5.36
CA SER A 4 -33.50 23.96 -6.05
C SER A 4 -32.11 24.53 -6.25
N CYS A 5 -31.11 23.65 -6.19
CA CYS A 5 -29.71 24.00 -6.35
C CYS A 5 -29.51 24.55 -7.76
N TYR A 6 -28.99 25.75 -7.83
CA TYR A 6 -28.80 26.40 -9.12
C TYR A 6 -27.73 25.71 -9.96
N HIS A 7 -26.86 24.86 -9.42
CA HIS A 7 -25.88 24.13 -10.23
C HIS A 7 -26.41 22.77 -10.72
N CYS A 8 -26.95 21.94 -9.82
CA CYS A 8 -27.27 20.54 -10.11
C CYS A 8 -28.76 20.17 -9.99
N GLY A 9 -29.62 21.10 -9.55
CA GLY A 9 -31.07 20.88 -9.43
C GLY A 9 -31.52 20.11 -8.18
N ALA A 10 -30.61 19.62 -7.33
CA ALA A 10 -30.94 18.98 -6.06
C ALA A 10 -31.67 19.93 -5.09
N PRO A 11 -32.53 19.45 -4.18
CA PRO A 11 -33.16 20.30 -3.18
C PRO A 11 -32.13 20.97 -2.27
N VAL A 12 -32.34 22.25 -1.95
CA VAL A 12 -31.51 23.02 -1.01
C VAL A 12 -32.22 23.04 0.34
N GLU A 13 -31.53 22.53 1.37
CA GLU A 13 -32.01 22.62 2.75
C GLU A 13 -32.09 24.08 3.19
N ALA A 14 -33.09 24.44 4.02
CA ALA A 14 -33.31 25.82 4.44
C ALA A 14 -32.14 26.43 5.24
N THR A 15 -31.24 25.58 5.75
CA THR A 15 -30.04 25.93 6.54
C THR A 15 -28.76 26.04 5.68
N ALA A 16 -28.81 25.69 4.40
CA ALA A 16 -27.66 25.72 3.51
C ALA A 16 -27.19 27.17 3.24
N SER A 17 -25.93 27.47 3.54
CA SER A 17 -25.34 28.82 3.38
C SER A 17 -24.69 29.04 2.01
N TRP A 18 -24.56 27.99 1.20
CA TRP A 18 -23.81 27.99 -0.06
C TRP A 18 -24.56 28.68 -1.20
N SER A 19 -23.85 29.51 -1.95
CA SER A 19 -24.46 30.29 -3.02
C SER A 19 -23.46 30.81 -4.03
N ILE A 20 -23.95 31.12 -5.24
CA ILE A 20 -23.16 31.85 -6.23
C ILE A 20 -23.85 33.14 -6.61
N THR A 21 -23.05 34.17 -6.92
CA THR A 21 -23.56 35.44 -7.45
C THR A 21 -23.32 35.46 -8.96
N LEU A 22 -24.40 35.54 -9.73
CA LEU A 22 -24.39 35.66 -11.19
C LEU A 22 -25.25 36.87 -11.56
N ASP A 23 -24.74 37.78 -12.39
CA ASP A 23 -25.47 38.97 -12.85
C ASP A 23 -26.10 39.81 -11.72
N GLY A 24 -25.42 39.85 -10.56
CA GLY A 24 -25.88 40.56 -9.36
C GLY A 24 -26.97 39.84 -8.57
N GLN A 25 -27.41 38.65 -8.99
CA GLN A 25 -28.38 37.82 -8.27
C GLN A 25 -27.68 36.67 -7.53
N ARG A 26 -28.10 36.43 -6.29
CA ARG A 26 -27.60 35.33 -5.46
C ARG A 26 -28.45 34.09 -5.68
N HIS A 27 -27.82 33.02 -6.15
CA HIS A 27 -28.46 31.73 -6.42
C HIS A 27 -28.03 30.68 -5.38
N PRO A 28 -28.98 29.95 -4.78
CA PRO A 28 -28.69 28.96 -3.73
C PRO A 28 -28.09 27.67 -4.32
N LEU A 29 -27.22 27.02 -3.55
CA LEU A 29 -26.55 25.77 -3.91
C LEU A 29 -26.70 24.73 -2.79
N CYS A 30 -26.75 23.45 -3.14
CA CYS A 30 -27.06 22.38 -2.17
C CYS A 30 -25.88 21.92 -1.31
N CYS A 31 -24.64 22.18 -1.71
CA CYS A 31 -23.44 21.70 -1.01
C CYS A 31 -22.20 22.52 -1.38
N PRO A 32 -21.10 22.47 -0.59
CA PRO A 32 -19.88 23.21 -0.86
C PRO A 32 -19.19 22.75 -2.16
N GLY A 33 -19.41 21.52 -2.60
CA GLY A 33 -18.94 21.04 -3.90
C GLY A 33 -19.62 21.75 -5.08
N CYS A 34 -20.94 21.97 -5.00
CA CYS A 34 -21.66 22.74 -6.01
C CYS A 34 -21.23 24.21 -6.03
N GLU A 35 -20.91 24.78 -4.87
CA GLU A 35 -20.36 26.14 -4.76
C GLU A 35 -18.96 26.24 -5.36
N ALA A 36 -18.05 25.34 -5.01
CA ALA A 36 -16.70 25.33 -5.57
C ALA A 36 -16.71 25.16 -7.09
N VAL A 37 -17.54 24.26 -7.63
CA VAL A 37 -17.66 24.06 -9.08
C VAL A 37 -18.30 25.27 -9.75
N ALA A 38 -19.38 25.80 -9.19
CA ALA A 38 -20.03 26.98 -9.74
C ALA A 38 -19.09 28.20 -9.75
N GLN A 39 -18.38 28.43 -8.66
CA GLN A 39 -17.39 29.50 -8.54
C GLN A 39 -16.20 29.28 -9.47
N ALA A 40 -15.76 28.05 -9.69
CA ALA A 40 -14.69 27.76 -10.65
C ALA A 40 -15.14 28.00 -12.10
N ILE A 41 -16.40 27.69 -12.45
CA ILE A 41 -16.96 27.96 -13.78
C ILE A 41 -17.03 29.48 -14.02
N VAL A 42 -17.56 30.24 -13.06
CA VAL A 42 -17.66 31.71 -13.14
C VAL A 42 -16.28 32.38 -13.07
N GLY A 43 -15.43 31.96 -12.14
CA GLY A 43 -14.05 32.45 -12.02
C GLY A 43 -13.17 32.11 -13.24
N GLY A 44 -13.56 31.11 -14.02
CA GLY A 44 -12.97 30.78 -15.31
C GLY A 44 -13.51 31.58 -16.51
N GLY A 45 -14.41 32.54 -16.29
CA GLY A 45 -15.02 33.36 -17.35
C GLY A 45 -16.05 32.63 -18.20
N LEU A 46 -16.65 31.54 -17.68
CA LEU A 46 -17.64 30.71 -18.37
C LEU A 46 -19.06 30.95 -17.83
N ASP A 47 -19.37 32.18 -17.39
CA ASP A 47 -20.68 32.58 -16.84
C ASP A 47 -21.84 32.31 -17.83
N SER A 48 -21.52 32.35 -19.13
CA SER A 48 -22.42 31.99 -20.23
C SER A 48 -23.04 30.59 -20.08
N TYR A 49 -22.35 29.65 -19.42
CA TYR A 49 -22.88 28.33 -19.09
C TYR A 49 -24.19 28.42 -18.29
N TYR A 50 -24.26 29.31 -17.30
CA TYR A 50 -25.48 29.49 -16.50
C TYR A 50 -26.54 30.33 -17.20
N ARG A 51 -26.13 31.30 -18.03
CA ARG A 51 -27.06 32.16 -18.77
C ARG A 51 -27.79 31.43 -19.89
N PHE A 52 -27.12 30.50 -20.57
CA PHE A 52 -27.64 29.86 -21.79
C PHE A 52 -27.98 28.38 -21.62
N ARG A 53 -27.85 27.80 -20.43
CA ARG A 53 -28.29 26.41 -20.22
C ARG A 53 -29.80 26.28 -20.41
N THR A 54 -30.18 25.32 -21.24
CA THR A 54 -31.58 25.01 -21.53
C THR A 54 -32.10 23.85 -20.66
N ALA A 55 -31.22 23.09 -20.02
CA ALA A 55 -31.55 21.99 -19.13
C ALA A 55 -30.50 21.82 -18.03
N LEU A 56 -30.88 21.14 -16.93
CA LEU A 56 -29.93 20.68 -15.92
C LEU A 56 -29.03 19.57 -16.49
N PRO A 57 -27.83 19.33 -15.93
CA PRO A 57 -26.97 18.26 -16.39
C PRO A 57 -27.69 16.91 -16.26
N GLU A 58 -27.98 16.25 -17.38
CA GLU A 58 -28.44 14.86 -17.38
C GLU A 58 -27.35 13.98 -16.77
N ARG A 59 -27.65 13.40 -15.61
CA ARG A 59 -26.83 12.31 -15.08
C ARG A 59 -27.27 11.05 -15.83
N PRO A 60 -26.38 10.34 -16.54
CA PRO A 60 -26.72 8.99 -16.99
C PRO A 60 -27.00 8.16 -15.73
N SER A 61 -28.27 7.80 -15.52
CA SER A 61 -28.69 6.97 -14.39
C SER A 61 -28.77 5.51 -14.85
N PRO A 62 -28.41 4.53 -14.02
CA PRO A 62 -28.69 3.13 -14.33
C PRO A 62 -30.19 2.96 -14.60
N THR A 63 -30.54 2.10 -15.55
CA THR A 63 -31.97 1.82 -15.78
C THR A 63 -32.51 0.96 -14.63
N PRO A 64 -33.80 1.03 -14.28
CA PRO A 64 -34.39 0.17 -13.25
C PRO A 64 -34.18 -1.33 -13.50
N ALA A 65 -34.03 -1.74 -14.76
CA ALA A 65 -33.72 -3.10 -15.15
C ALA A 65 -32.28 -3.52 -14.80
N ASP A 66 -31.33 -2.58 -14.83
CA ASP A 66 -29.94 -2.83 -14.44
C ASP A 66 -29.83 -2.97 -12.91
N GLU A 67 -30.53 -2.13 -12.14
CA GLU A 67 -30.56 -2.24 -10.67
C GLU A 67 -31.17 -3.56 -10.20
N ALA A 68 -32.27 -4.00 -10.82
CA ALA A 68 -32.93 -5.27 -10.51
C ALA A 68 -31.99 -6.48 -10.69
N ARG A 69 -31.05 -6.42 -11.65
CA ARG A 69 -30.04 -7.47 -11.86
C ARG A 69 -29.07 -7.60 -10.69
N TYR A 70 -28.75 -6.49 -10.01
CA TYR A 70 -27.77 -6.44 -8.94
C TYR A 70 -28.37 -6.52 -7.53
N GLN A 71 -29.70 -6.48 -7.38
CA GLN A 71 -30.39 -6.58 -6.08
C GLN A 71 -30.00 -7.82 -5.26
N VAL A 72 -29.61 -8.92 -5.90
CA VAL A 72 -29.14 -10.13 -5.20
C VAL A 72 -27.93 -9.84 -4.28
N PHE A 73 -27.12 -8.83 -4.60
CA PHE A 73 -25.95 -8.43 -3.81
C PHE A 73 -26.31 -7.59 -2.58
N ASP A 74 -27.58 -7.23 -2.39
CA ASP A 74 -28.07 -6.59 -1.16
C ASP A 74 -28.49 -7.63 -0.10
N ASP A 75 -28.51 -8.93 -0.43
CA ASP A 75 -28.81 -9.99 0.52
C ASP A 75 -27.73 -10.08 1.63
N PRO A 76 -28.11 -10.04 2.92
CA PRO A 76 -27.15 -10.08 4.02
C PRO A 76 -26.29 -11.36 4.04
N GLY A 77 -26.88 -12.52 3.78
CA GLY A 77 -26.15 -13.80 3.81
C GLY A 77 -25.12 -13.92 2.69
N LEU A 78 -25.38 -13.27 1.54
CA LEU A 78 -24.39 -13.14 0.47
C LEU A 78 -23.29 -12.13 0.83
N GLN A 79 -23.65 -11.00 1.43
CA GLN A 79 -22.70 -9.95 1.84
C GLN A 79 -21.71 -10.43 2.90
N ASP A 80 -22.12 -11.25 3.87
CA ASP A 80 -21.27 -11.76 4.95
C ASP A 80 -20.00 -12.49 4.45
N ARG A 81 -19.99 -12.91 3.17
CA ARG A 81 -18.87 -13.62 2.55
C ARG A 81 -17.75 -12.71 2.04
N PHE A 82 -18.02 -11.43 1.81
CA PHE A 82 -17.06 -10.52 1.16
C PHE A 82 -17.19 -9.04 1.55
N VAL A 83 -18.20 -8.69 2.36
CA VAL A 83 -18.43 -7.35 2.88
C VAL A 83 -18.10 -7.36 4.36
N ARG A 84 -17.25 -6.42 4.77
CA ARG A 84 -16.85 -6.23 6.16
C ARG A 84 -17.54 -5.00 6.74
N GLN A 85 -17.98 -5.09 7.99
CA GLN A 85 -18.45 -3.93 8.74
C GLN A 85 -17.26 -3.16 9.36
N ASP A 86 -17.23 -1.84 9.18
CA ASP A 86 -16.21 -0.93 9.71
C ASP A 86 -16.93 0.28 10.36
N GLY A 87 -17.27 0.14 11.64
CA GLY A 87 -18.14 1.08 12.35
C GLY A 87 -19.54 1.14 11.72
N ASP A 88 -20.00 2.35 11.40
CA ASP A 88 -21.29 2.59 10.74
C ASP A 88 -21.25 2.33 9.21
N THR A 89 -20.09 1.97 8.67
CA THR A 89 -19.90 1.77 7.23
C THR A 89 -19.60 0.31 6.87
N LYS A 90 -19.82 -0.03 5.61
CA LYS A 90 -19.46 -1.32 5.01
C LYS A 90 -18.31 -1.15 4.03
N VAL A 91 -17.40 -2.11 4.01
CA VAL A 91 -16.24 -2.16 3.11
C VAL A 91 -16.31 -3.43 2.27
N ALA A 92 -16.11 -3.30 0.97
CA ALA A 92 -16.02 -4.44 0.07
C ALA A 92 -14.93 -4.24 -0.99
N THR A 93 -14.32 -5.34 -1.39
CA THR A 93 -13.39 -5.37 -2.51
C THR A 93 -14.05 -6.04 -3.71
N LEU A 94 -14.10 -5.32 -4.81
CA LEU A 94 -14.74 -5.72 -6.07
C LEU A 94 -13.68 -5.98 -7.13
N ALA A 95 -13.84 -7.05 -7.91
CA ALA A 95 -13.10 -7.26 -9.14
C ALA A 95 -13.78 -6.45 -10.27
N VAL A 96 -13.00 -5.66 -11.00
CA VAL A 96 -13.52 -4.78 -12.05
C VAL A 96 -13.01 -5.18 -13.42
N ASP A 97 -13.92 -5.35 -14.37
CA ASP A 97 -13.59 -5.72 -15.73
C ASP A 97 -13.34 -4.50 -16.64
N GLY A 98 -12.40 -4.66 -17.57
CA GLY A 98 -12.15 -3.67 -18.63
C GLY A 98 -11.37 -2.43 -18.22
N ILE A 99 -10.79 -2.37 -17.02
CA ILE A 99 -9.85 -1.31 -16.65
C ILE A 99 -8.50 -1.55 -17.33
N THR A 100 -8.08 -0.61 -18.17
CA THR A 100 -6.86 -0.73 -18.99
C THR A 100 -5.84 0.36 -18.71
N CYS A 101 -6.31 1.55 -18.33
CA CYS A 101 -5.47 2.71 -18.11
C CYS A 101 -5.86 3.49 -16.86
N ALA A 102 -4.99 4.41 -16.48
CA ALA A 102 -5.18 5.32 -15.36
C ALA A 102 -6.44 6.20 -15.51
N ALA A 103 -6.79 6.63 -16.73
CA ALA A 103 -8.00 7.41 -16.98
C ALA A 103 -9.29 6.61 -16.70
N CYS A 104 -9.31 5.29 -16.96
CA CYS A 104 -10.41 4.41 -16.60
C CYS A 104 -10.66 4.43 -15.08
N ALA A 105 -9.58 4.34 -14.31
CA ALA A 105 -9.65 4.34 -12.86
C ALA A 105 -10.10 5.70 -12.30
N TRP A 106 -9.54 6.81 -12.82
CA TRP A 106 -9.98 8.16 -12.47
C TRP A 106 -11.48 8.35 -12.72
N LEU A 107 -11.99 7.88 -13.86
CA LEU A 107 -13.41 7.98 -14.20
C LEU A 107 -14.29 7.20 -13.22
N ILE A 108 -13.92 5.97 -12.87
CA ILE A 108 -14.64 5.16 -11.87
C ILE A 108 -14.64 5.90 -10.52
N GLU A 109 -13.47 6.33 -10.06
CA GLU A 109 -13.33 7.03 -8.77
C GLU A 109 -14.14 8.34 -8.76
N HIS A 110 -14.03 9.14 -9.81
CA HIS A 110 -14.74 10.42 -9.93
C HIS A 110 -16.26 10.23 -9.96
N ARG A 111 -16.75 9.21 -10.67
CA ARG A 111 -18.18 8.92 -10.76
C ARG A 111 -18.73 8.41 -9.43
N LEU A 112 -18.05 7.45 -8.81
CA LEU A 112 -18.52 6.82 -7.59
C LEU A 112 -18.45 7.78 -6.40
N ASN A 113 -17.37 8.56 -6.25
CA ASN A 113 -17.24 9.55 -5.17
C ASN A 113 -18.28 10.70 -5.25
N ALA A 114 -19.05 10.80 -6.35
CA ALA A 114 -20.16 11.73 -6.47
C ALA A 114 -21.50 11.19 -5.91
N LEU A 115 -21.54 9.91 -5.51
CA LEU A 115 -22.73 9.28 -4.92
C LEU A 115 -22.85 9.64 -3.44
N ASP A 116 -24.05 10.06 -3.04
CA ASP A 116 -24.36 10.29 -1.64
C ASP A 116 -24.42 8.94 -0.89
N GLY A 117 -23.77 8.86 0.26
CA GLY A 117 -23.57 7.62 1.02
C GLY A 117 -22.28 6.84 0.69
N LEU A 118 -21.49 7.25 -0.31
CA LEU A 118 -20.15 6.66 -0.52
C LEU A 118 -19.09 7.50 0.20
N GLU A 119 -18.39 6.89 1.17
CA GLU A 119 -17.36 7.59 1.95
C GLU A 119 -16.03 7.61 1.19
N SER A 120 -15.65 6.47 0.61
CA SER A 120 -14.41 6.40 -0.19
C SER A 120 -14.47 5.29 -1.23
N CYS A 121 -13.81 5.52 -2.36
CA CYS A 121 -13.56 4.48 -3.33
C CYS A 121 -12.17 4.62 -3.96
N ALA A 122 -11.63 3.47 -4.36
CA ALA A 122 -10.22 3.39 -4.71
C ALA A 122 -9.93 2.25 -5.68
N VAL A 123 -9.41 2.57 -6.86
CA VAL A 123 -9.16 1.61 -7.93
C VAL A 123 -7.69 1.23 -8.02
N ASN A 124 -7.42 -0.04 -7.77
CA ASN A 124 -6.13 -0.66 -8.02
C ASN A 124 -6.05 -1.17 -9.47
N LEU A 125 -5.40 -0.38 -10.33
CA LEU A 125 -5.17 -0.69 -11.75
C LEU A 125 -4.29 -1.93 -11.97
N SER A 126 -3.37 -2.22 -11.05
CA SER A 126 -2.43 -3.35 -11.19
C SER A 126 -3.10 -4.70 -10.92
N GLN A 127 -4.07 -4.72 -10.00
CA GLN A 127 -4.80 -5.93 -9.58
C GLN A 127 -6.23 -6.00 -10.12
N HIS A 128 -6.70 -4.97 -10.84
CA HIS A 128 -8.08 -4.88 -11.36
C HIS A 128 -9.11 -4.98 -10.23
N ARG A 129 -8.84 -4.31 -9.11
CA ARG A 129 -9.70 -4.27 -7.94
C ARG A 129 -10.20 -2.86 -7.68
N LEU A 130 -11.38 -2.76 -7.10
CA LEU A 130 -11.94 -1.55 -6.54
C LEU A 130 -12.30 -1.84 -5.09
N GLN A 131 -11.77 -1.05 -4.17
CA GLN A 131 -12.23 -1.03 -2.79
C GLN A 131 -13.27 0.09 -2.64
N VAL A 132 -14.41 -0.22 -2.03
CA VAL A 132 -15.47 0.74 -1.70
C VAL A 132 -15.76 0.71 -0.22
N ARG A 133 -15.94 1.89 0.37
CA ARG A 133 -16.48 2.08 1.73
C ARG A 133 -17.72 2.95 1.64
N TRP A 134 -18.86 2.43 2.09
CA TRP A 134 -20.15 3.10 1.95
C TRP A 134 -21.01 2.95 3.21
N ASP A 135 -21.91 3.90 3.40
CA ASP A 135 -22.97 3.87 4.40
C ASP A 135 -24.15 3.03 3.86
N PRO A 136 -24.46 1.86 4.47
CA PRO A 136 -25.52 0.97 3.98
C PRO A 136 -26.93 1.54 4.14
N GLU A 137 -27.13 2.56 4.99
CA GLU A 137 -28.45 3.20 5.15
C GLU A 137 -28.76 4.14 3.99
N ARG A 138 -27.72 4.72 3.37
CA ARG A 138 -27.84 5.72 2.30
C ARG A 138 -27.62 5.15 0.91
N LEU A 139 -26.80 4.10 0.80
CA LEU A 139 -26.38 3.53 -0.49
C LEU A 139 -26.37 2.00 -0.44
N SER A 140 -27.08 1.36 -1.36
CA SER A 140 -27.05 -0.10 -1.53
C SER A 140 -25.87 -0.53 -2.41
N LEU A 141 -25.40 -1.77 -2.20
CA LEU A 141 -24.32 -2.34 -3.01
C LEU A 141 -24.79 -2.57 -4.45
N SER A 142 -26.05 -2.95 -4.65
CA SER A 142 -26.66 -3.09 -5.97
C SER A 142 -26.58 -1.81 -6.81
N ARG A 143 -26.82 -0.65 -6.20
CA ARG A 143 -26.73 0.65 -6.85
C ARG A 143 -25.30 1.01 -7.23
N LEU A 144 -24.32 0.69 -6.38
CA LEU A 144 -22.89 0.83 -6.71
C LEU A 144 -22.51 0.00 -7.94
N LEU A 145 -22.92 -1.27 -7.98
CA LEU A 145 -22.66 -2.17 -9.12
C LEU A 145 -23.38 -1.68 -10.40
N ALA A 146 -24.59 -1.14 -10.28
CA ALA A 146 -25.34 -0.58 -11.40
C ALA A 146 -24.68 0.69 -11.97
N GLU A 147 -24.23 1.61 -11.12
CA GLU A 147 -23.49 2.81 -11.53
C GLU A 147 -22.19 2.45 -12.26
N MET A 148 -21.48 1.45 -11.76
CA MET A 148 -20.27 0.90 -12.41
C MET A 148 -20.56 0.31 -13.79
N ALA A 149 -21.64 -0.47 -13.92
CA ALA A 149 -22.09 -1.01 -15.20
C ALA A 149 -22.47 0.11 -16.18
N ALA A 150 -23.14 1.18 -15.70
CA ALA A 150 -23.57 2.32 -16.51
C ALA A 150 -22.39 3.08 -17.14
N ILE A 151 -21.25 3.18 -16.45
CA ILE A 151 -20.01 3.75 -17.01
C ILE A 151 -19.17 2.74 -17.79
N GLY A 152 -19.65 1.51 -17.97
CA GLY A 152 -19.04 0.48 -18.81
C GLY A 152 -17.94 -0.35 -18.14
N TYR A 153 -17.92 -0.39 -16.81
CA TYR A 153 -17.00 -1.18 -15.99
C TYR A 153 -17.79 -2.15 -15.10
N PRO A 154 -18.31 -3.27 -15.62
CA PRO A 154 -19.02 -4.23 -14.78
C PRO A 154 -18.07 -4.78 -13.70
N SER A 155 -18.62 -4.95 -12.50
CA SER A 155 -17.90 -5.42 -11.32
C SER A 155 -18.65 -6.52 -10.59
N GLN A 156 -17.91 -7.27 -9.78
CA GLN A 156 -18.42 -8.36 -8.95
C GLN A 156 -17.56 -8.50 -7.70
N PRO A 157 -18.03 -9.17 -6.64
CA PRO A 157 -17.22 -9.47 -5.46
C PRO A 157 -15.88 -10.11 -5.83
N TYR A 158 -14.81 -9.68 -5.16
CA TYR A 158 -13.47 -10.19 -5.41
C TYR A 158 -13.30 -11.58 -4.79
N GLU A 159 -13.20 -12.61 -5.64
CA GLU A 159 -12.77 -13.95 -5.23
C GLU A 159 -11.35 -14.24 -5.76
N PRO A 160 -10.36 -14.59 -4.91
CA PRO A 160 -8.97 -14.75 -5.32
C PRO A 160 -8.75 -15.72 -6.49
N ASP A 161 -9.36 -16.89 -6.43
CA ASP A 161 -9.18 -17.95 -7.43
C ASP A 161 -9.80 -17.59 -8.78
N GLN A 162 -11.04 -17.10 -8.77
CA GLN A 162 -11.72 -16.68 -9.99
C GLN A 162 -11.01 -15.49 -10.64
N ALA A 163 -10.59 -14.50 -9.84
CA ALA A 163 -9.86 -13.34 -10.33
C ALA A 163 -8.53 -13.75 -10.97
N GLN A 164 -7.79 -14.68 -10.34
CA GLN A 164 -6.53 -15.19 -10.91
C GLN A 164 -6.74 -15.97 -12.21
N GLN A 165 -7.81 -16.77 -12.31
CA GLN A 165 -8.17 -17.47 -13.55
C GLN A 165 -8.54 -16.48 -14.67
N ARG A 166 -9.34 -15.44 -14.38
CA ARG A 166 -9.69 -14.39 -15.34
C ARG A 166 -8.47 -13.63 -15.85
N LEU A 167 -7.54 -13.24 -14.95
CA LEU A 167 -6.28 -12.60 -15.33
C LEU A 167 -5.44 -13.50 -16.26
N LYS A 168 -5.39 -14.81 -16.00
CA LYS A 168 -4.73 -15.79 -16.90
C LYS A 168 -5.42 -15.85 -18.27
N GLN A 169 -6.75 -15.87 -18.31
CA GLN A 169 -7.52 -15.88 -19.57
C GLN A 169 -7.29 -14.61 -20.40
N GLN A 170 -7.36 -13.43 -19.76
CA GLN A 170 -7.08 -12.14 -20.40
C GLN A 170 -5.66 -12.08 -20.97
N SER A 171 -4.66 -12.53 -20.20
CA SER A 171 -3.27 -12.62 -20.67
C SER A 171 -3.14 -13.53 -21.89
N ARG A 172 -3.82 -14.68 -21.91
CA ARG A 172 -3.83 -15.59 -23.07
C ARG A 172 -4.50 -14.94 -24.29
N GLN A 173 -5.61 -14.24 -24.11
CA GLN A 173 -6.29 -13.54 -25.21
C GLN A 173 -5.42 -12.43 -25.80
N MET A 174 -4.68 -11.70 -24.95
CA MET A 174 -3.75 -10.67 -25.39
C MET A 174 -2.59 -11.25 -26.20
N ILE A 175 -2.04 -12.40 -25.80
CA ILE A 175 -1.03 -13.12 -26.57
C ILE A 175 -1.59 -13.58 -27.92
N ARG A 176 -2.82 -14.09 -27.97
CA ARG A 176 -3.47 -14.49 -29.24
C ARG A 176 -3.63 -13.31 -30.19
N ARG A 177 -4.11 -12.16 -29.71
CA ARG A 177 -4.20 -10.92 -30.50
C ARG A 177 -2.83 -10.47 -31.00
N LEU A 178 -1.80 -10.59 -30.16
CA LEU A 178 -0.42 -10.24 -30.53
C LEU A 178 0.12 -11.15 -31.64
N ILE A 179 -0.14 -12.46 -31.56
CA ILE A 179 0.24 -13.42 -32.60
C ILE A 179 -0.45 -13.08 -33.92
N VAL A 180 -1.76 -12.82 -33.91
CA VAL A 180 -2.51 -12.45 -35.11
C VAL A 180 -1.97 -11.14 -35.71
N ALA A 181 -1.69 -10.13 -34.88
CA ALA A 181 -1.10 -8.88 -35.34
C ALA A 181 0.32 -9.07 -35.91
N ALA A 182 1.15 -9.90 -35.28
CA ALA A 182 2.51 -10.19 -35.74
C ALA A 182 2.53 -10.91 -37.09
N VAL A 183 1.71 -11.96 -37.22
CA VAL A 183 1.57 -12.71 -38.47
C VAL A 183 1.00 -11.81 -39.55
N GLY A 184 -0.10 -11.08 -39.28
CA GLY A 184 -0.70 -10.16 -40.23
C GLY A 184 0.28 -9.07 -40.69
N MET A 185 1.01 -8.45 -39.77
CA MET A 185 2.07 -7.49 -40.10
C MET A 185 3.13 -8.09 -41.02
N MET A 186 3.66 -9.27 -40.69
CA MET A 186 4.72 -9.90 -41.49
C MET A 186 4.23 -10.26 -42.91
N GLN A 187 3.01 -10.79 -43.03
CA GLN A 187 2.44 -11.15 -44.32
C GLN A 187 2.10 -9.91 -45.17
N VAL A 188 1.48 -8.88 -44.58
CA VAL A 188 1.18 -7.64 -45.30
C VAL A 188 2.45 -6.93 -45.74
N LEU A 189 3.50 -6.93 -44.91
CA LEU A 189 4.80 -6.36 -45.27
C LEU A 189 5.42 -7.11 -46.46
N MET A 190 5.32 -8.44 -46.50
CA MET A 190 5.80 -9.25 -47.64
C MET A 190 5.15 -8.83 -48.97
N PHE A 191 3.85 -8.48 -48.97
CA PHE A 191 3.14 -8.01 -50.16
C PHE A 191 3.33 -6.52 -50.45
N SER A 192 3.73 -5.73 -49.45
CA SER A 192 3.93 -4.28 -49.59
C SER A 192 5.37 -3.92 -49.97
N ILE A 193 6.37 -4.71 -49.58
CA ILE A 193 7.80 -4.48 -49.92
C ILE A 193 8.03 -4.32 -51.43
N PRO A 194 7.46 -5.17 -52.31
CA PRO A 194 7.69 -5.04 -53.75
C PRO A 194 7.26 -3.67 -54.29
N HIS A 195 6.22 -3.05 -53.72
CA HIS A 195 5.78 -1.70 -54.08
C HIS A 195 6.79 -0.60 -53.71
N TYR A 196 7.62 -0.81 -52.67
CA TYR A 196 8.63 0.17 -52.22
C TYR A 196 10.01 -0.05 -52.85
N VAL A 197 10.34 -1.30 -53.20
CA VAL A 197 11.67 -1.70 -53.67
C VAL A 197 11.73 -1.78 -55.19
N ASP A 198 10.60 -2.07 -55.84
CA ASP A 198 10.57 -2.23 -57.29
C ASP A 198 10.38 -0.88 -57.99
N GLY A 199 11.28 -0.57 -58.92
CA GLY A 199 11.28 0.67 -59.71
C GLY A 199 10.21 0.72 -60.80
N GLY A 200 9.14 -0.08 -60.69
CA GLY A 200 8.02 -0.14 -61.63
C GLY A 200 7.97 -1.34 -62.59
N ASP A 201 8.63 -2.47 -62.30
CA ASP A 201 8.62 -3.68 -63.16
C ASP A 201 7.51 -4.70 -62.81
N LEU A 202 6.78 -4.50 -61.70
CA LEU A 202 5.58 -5.27 -61.34
C LEU A 202 4.41 -4.98 -62.28
N SER A 203 3.81 -6.04 -62.84
CA SER A 203 2.60 -5.87 -63.63
C SER A 203 1.47 -5.31 -62.76
N THR A 204 0.65 -4.43 -63.34
CA THR A 204 -0.51 -3.80 -62.67
C THR A 204 -1.50 -4.81 -62.11
N GLU A 205 -1.53 -6.03 -62.66
CA GLU A 205 -2.36 -7.14 -62.17
C GLU A 205 -1.85 -7.70 -60.83
N PHE A 206 -0.53 -7.86 -60.70
CA PHE A 206 0.07 -8.30 -59.43
C PHE A 206 -0.05 -7.24 -58.34
N GLU A 207 0.09 -5.95 -58.68
CA GLU A 207 -0.13 -4.86 -57.71
C GLU A 207 -1.54 -4.87 -57.14
N ARG A 208 -2.55 -5.03 -58.01
CA ARG A 208 -3.96 -5.15 -57.57
C ARG A 208 -4.19 -6.40 -56.72
N LEU A 209 -3.61 -7.54 -57.11
CA LEU A 209 -3.71 -8.77 -56.33
C LEU A 209 -3.10 -8.60 -54.93
N PHE A 210 -1.90 -8.02 -54.84
CA PHE A 210 -1.23 -7.75 -53.57
C PHE A 210 -2.00 -6.75 -52.70
N ALA A 211 -2.65 -5.76 -53.31
CA ALA A 211 -3.51 -4.82 -52.60
C ALA A 211 -4.74 -5.49 -51.97
N TRP A 212 -5.43 -6.37 -52.71
CA TRP A 212 -6.56 -7.16 -52.20
C TRP A 212 -6.14 -8.16 -51.13
N LEU A 213 -5.00 -8.84 -51.31
CA LEU A 213 -4.43 -9.72 -50.29
C LEU A 213 -4.05 -8.95 -49.01
N SER A 214 -3.44 -7.78 -49.16
CA SER A 214 -3.10 -6.90 -48.04
C SER A 214 -4.34 -6.44 -47.28
N LEU A 215 -5.43 -6.09 -47.97
CA LEU A 215 -6.73 -5.78 -47.36
C LEU A 215 -7.28 -6.98 -46.58
N ALA A 216 -7.30 -8.16 -47.20
CA ALA A 216 -7.81 -9.39 -46.59
C ALA A 216 -7.03 -9.76 -45.31
N LEU A 217 -5.70 -9.61 -45.32
CA LEU A 217 -4.82 -9.90 -44.19
C LEU A 217 -4.85 -8.82 -43.10
N THR A 218 -5.03 -7.54 -43.47
CA THR A 218 -5.13 -6.43 -42.50
C THR A 218 -6.46 -6.44 -41.77
N THR A 219 -7.53 -6.90 -42.42
CA THR A 219 -8.89 -6.95 -41.83
C THR A 219 -8.94 -7.67 -40.47
N PRO A 220 -8.44 -8.91 -40.30
CA PRO A 220 -8.41 -9.56 -38.98
C PRO A 220 -7.49 -8.84 -37.99
N VAL A 221 -6.41 -8.17 -38.44
CA VAL A 221 -5.57 -7.36 -37.57
C VAL A 221 -6.37 -6.20 -36.98
N VAL A 222 -7.13 -5.47 -37.80
CA VAL A 222 -7.94 -4.33 -37.35
C VAL A 222 -9.16 -4.78 -36.53
N LEU A 223 -9.93 -5.76 -37.01
CA LEU A 223 -11.20 -6.14 -36.37
C LEU A 223 -11.01 -6.98 -35.09
N TYR A 224 -9.95 -7.80 -35.02
CA TYR A 224 -9.70 -8.66 -33.84
C TYR A 224 -8.58 -8.13 -32.95
N SER A 225 -7.43 -7.77 -33.54
CA SER A 225 -6.25 -7.38 -32.74
C SER A 225 -6.35 -5.94 -32.24
N ALA A 226 -6.84 -5.02 -33.07
CA ALA A 226 -7.06 -3.62 -32.68
C ALA A 226 -8.40 -3.37 -31.97
N GLN A 227 -9.28 -4.37 -31.86
CA GLN A 227 -10.56 -4.31 -31.13
C GLN A 227 -10.47 -3.60 -29.77
N PRO A 228 -9.45 -3.84 -28.91
CA PRO A 228 -9.37 -3.19 -27.60
C PRO A 228 -9.27 -1.66 -27.68
N PHE A 229 -8.60 -1.13 -28.71
CA PHE A 229 -8.46 0.31 -28.92
C PHE A 229 -9.80 0.93 -29.35
N PHE A 230 -10.54 0.28 -30.24
CA PHE A 230 -11.87 0.77 -30.67
C PHE A 230 -12.89 0.74 -29.52
N VAL A 231 -12.93 -0.35 -28.76
CA VAL A 231 -13.82 -0.47 -27.59
C VAL A 231 -13.46 0.57 -26.53
N GLY A 232 -12.16 0.77 -26.25
CA GLY A 232 -11.69 1.80 -25.33
C GLY A 232 -12.05 3.22 -25.80
N ALA A 233 -11.84 3.52 -27.09
CA ALA A 233 -12.20 4.81 -27.68
C ALA A 233 -13.70 5.09 -27.59
N LEU A 234 -14.53 4.11 -27.95
CA LEU A 234 -15.99 4.25 -27.87
C LEU A 234 -16.45 4.51 -26.43
N ARG A 235 -15.85 3.81 -25.46
CA ARG A 235 -16.11 4.06 -24.04
C ARG A 235 -15.73 5.49 -23.64
N ASN A 236 -14.51 5.93 -23.98
CA ASN A 236 -14.00 7.27 -23.71
C ASN A 236 -14.89 8.38 -24.30
N LEU A 237 -15.39 8.18 -25.53
CA LEU A 237 -16.34 9.10 -26.16
C LEU A 237 -17.68 9.13 -25.42
N ARG A 238 -18.24 7.96 -25.08
CA ARG A 238 -19.51 7.87 -24.35
C ARG A 238 -19.45 8.55 -22.99
N THR A 239 -18.31 8.45 -22.30
CA THR A 239 -18.11 9.05 -20.97
C THR A 239 -17.59 10.48 -21.02
N ARG A 240 -17.42 11.07 -22.21
CA ARG A 240 -16.89 12.43 -22.44
C ARG A 240 -15.50 12.67 -21.85
N VAL A 241 -14.72 11.61 -21.63
CA VAL A 241 -13.33 11.68 -21.16
C VAL A 241 -12.44 11.15 -22.26
N LEU A 242 -11.76 12.05 -22.98
CA LEU A 242 -10.80 11.68 -24.02
C LEU A 242 -9.57 11.01 -23.41
N GLY A 243 -9.34 9.75 -23.78
CA GLY A 243 -8.17 8.96 -23.42
C GLY A 243 -7.33 8.56 -24.63
N MET A 244 -6.19 7.91 -24.38
CA MET A 244 -5.21 7.51 -25.41
C MET A 244 -5.78 6.59 -26.51
N ASP A 245 -6.86 5.86 -26.22
CA ASP A 245 -7.48 4.98 -27.21
C ASP A 245 -8.12 5.78 -28.34
N VAL A 246 -8.51 7.04 -28.12
CA VAL A 246 -9.20 7.87 -29.12
C VAL A 246 -8.28 8.22 -30.30
N PRO A 247 -7.09 8.84 -30.12
CA PRO A 247 -6.17 9.09 -31.22
C PRO A 247 -5.74 7.80 -31.95
N VAL A 248 -5.50 6.72 -31.20
CA VAL A 248 -5.08 5.43 -31.76
C VAL A 248 -6.17 4.82 -32.63
N ALA A 249 -7.42 4.79 -32.15
CA ALA A 249 -8.55 4.27 -32.92
C ALA A 249 -8.82 5.11 -34.18
N LEU A 250 -8.68 6.44 -34.09
CA LEU A 250 -8.79 7.34 -35.25
C LEU A 250 -7.67 7.08 -36.26
N ALA A 251 -6.43 6.86 -35.81
CA ALA A 251 -5.31 6.55 -36.70
C ALA A 251 -5.50 5.20 -37.41
N ILE A 252 -5.78 4.11 -36.66
CA ILE A 252 -5.98 2.77 -37.23
C ILE A 252 -7.20 2.75 -38.15
N GLY A 253 -8.33 3.28 -37.67
CA GLY A 253 -9.59 3.30 -38.42
C GLY A 253 -9.51 4.18 -39.67
N GLY A 254 -8.96 5.39 -39.55
CA GLY A 254 -8.79 6.32 -40.66
C GLY A 254 -7.87 5.78 -41.74
N ALA A 255 -6.71 5.24 -41.35
CA ALA A 255 -5.76 4.64 -42.29
C ALA A 255 -6.35 3.39 -42.98
N PHE A 256 -7.08 2.55 -42.25
CA PHE A 256 -7.72 1.36 -42.82
C PHE A 256 -8.83 1.72 -43.81
N VAL A 257 -9.70 2.68 -43.47
CA VAL A 257 -10.76 3.15 -44.37
C VAL A 257 -10.17 3.80 -45.62
N ALA A 258 -9.17 4.68 -45.46
CA ALA A 258 -8.50 5.31 -46.60
C ALA A 258 -7.80 4.29 -47.51
N SER A 259 -7.10 3.31 -46.93
CA SER A 259 -6.44 2.25 -47.71
C SER A 259 -7.46 1.36 -48.43
N THR A 260 -8.57 1.03 -47.76
CA THR A 260 -9.65 0.25 -48.38
C THR A 260 -10.28 1.01 -49.54
N TRP A 261 -10.51 2.32 -49.37
CA TRP A 261 -11.00 3.18 -50.44
C TRP A 261 -10.02 3.24 -51.62
N SER A 262 -8.72 3.33 -51.37
CA SER A 262 -7.68 3.30 -52.41
C SER A 262 -7.69 1.98 -53.20
N VAL A 263 -7.90 0.84 -52.55
CA VAL A 263 -8.02 -0.46 -53.26
C VAL A 263 -9.26 -0.50 -54.15
N VAL A 264 -10.41 0.00 -53.66
CA VAL A 264 -11.67 -0.05 -54.41
C VAL A 264 -11.71 0.97 -55.56
N SER A 265 -11.14 2.15 -55.35
CA SER A 265 -11.08 3.23 -56.35
C SER A 265 -9.88 3.14 -57.29
N ASP A 266 -8.97 2.19 -57.03
CA ASP A 266 -7.66 2.04 -57.70
C ASP A 266 -6.86 3.35 -57.78
N SER A 267 -6.94 4.16 -56.71
CA SER A 267 -6.37 5.50 -56.65
C SER A 267 -5.79 5.84 -55.28
N GLY A 268 -4.65 6.55 -55.27
CA GLY A 268 -3.97 6.98 -54.04
C GLY A 268 -3.14 5.90 -53.34
N ASP A 269 -2.47 6.30 -52.27
CA ASP A 269 -1.52 5.45 -51.54
C ASP A 269 -2.21 4.45 -50.60
N ARG A 270 -1.56 3.29 -50.42
CA ARG A 270 -2.07 2.17 -49.61
C ARG A 270 -1.20 2.02 -48.36
N TYR A 271 -1.82 2.01 -47.17
CA TYR A 271 -1.11 2.05 -45.88
C TYR A 271 -1.37 0.80 -45.01
N PHE A 272 -1.70 -0.34 -45.62
CA PHE A 272 -2.02 -1.58 -44.90
C PHE A 272 -0.86 -2.11 -44.04
N ASP A 273 0.37 -1.97 -44.53
CA ASP A 273 1.61 -2.26 -43.82
C ASP A 273 1.75 -1.41 -42.56
N SER A 274 1.52 -0.11 -42.69
CA SER A 274 1.58 0.86 -41.61
C SER A 274 0.50 0.56 -40.56
N VAL A 275 -0.73 0.24 -40.97
CA VAL A 275 -1.82 -0.14 -40.06
C VAL A 275 -1.50 -1.41 -39.28
N SER A 276 -1.01 -2.44 -39.95
CA SER A 276 -0.71 -3.73 -39.32
C SER A 276 0.48 -3.63 -38.37
N MET A 277 1.55 -2.96 -38.80
CA MET A 277 2.73 -2.70 -37.99
C MET A 277 2.42 -1.83 -36.78
N PHE A 278 1.64 -0.77 -36.97
CA PHE A 278 1.22 0.10 -35.88
C PHE A 278 0.40 -0.67 -34.83
N THR A 279 -0.57 -1.46 -35.27
CA THR A 279 -1.37 -2.30 -34.38
C THR A 279 -0.50 -3.28 -33.59
N PHE A 280 0.46 -3.94 -34.26
CA PHE A 280 1.38 -4.87 -33.61
C PHE A 280 2.24 -4.19 -32.54
N PHE A 281 2.95 -3.10 -32.89
CA PHE A 281 3.87 -2.45 -31.95
C PHE A 281 3.15 -1.86 -30.74
N LEU A 282 1.98 -1.26 -30.93
CA LEU A 282 1.18 -0.76 -29.81
C LEU A 282 0.70 -1.90 -28.90
N LEU A 283 0.21 -2.99 -29.49
CA LEU A 283 -0.26 -4.13 -28.72
C LEU A 283 0.89 -4.82 -27.98
N PHE A 284 2.07 -4.90 -28.61
CA PHE A 284 3.29 -5.41 -28.00
C PHE A 284 3.75 -4.54 -26.83
N GLY A 285 3.77 -3.21 -27.02
CA GLY A 285 4.06 -2.25 -25.95
C GLY A 285 3.13 -2.41 -24.75
N ARG A 286 1.81 -2.45 -25.01
CA ARG A 286 0.79 -2.72 -23.97
C ARG A 286 0.97 -4.08 -23.30
N TYR A 287 1.40 -5.10 -24.05
CA TYR A 287 1.69 -6.43 -23.50
C TYR A 287 2.88 -6.41 -22.54
N LEU A 288 3.98 -5.77 -22.93
CA LEU A 288 5.13 -5.62 -22.05
C LEU A 288 4.79 -4.77 -20.81
N GLU A 289 4.04 -3.69 -20.99
CA GLU A 289 3.53 -2.86 -19.89
C GLU A 289 2.69 -3.67 -18.90
N SER A 290 1.63 -4.33 -19.39
CA SER A 290 0.74 -5.13 -18.55
C SER A 290 1.49 -6.24 -17.85
N ARG A 291 2.40 -6.93 -18.56
CA ARG A 291 3.21 -8.00 -17.98
C ARG A 291 4.13 -7.47 -16.88
N ALA A 292 4.79 -6.34 -17.08
CA ALA A 292 5.62 -5.69 -16.06
C ALA A 292 4.76 -5.32 -14.83
N ARG A 293 3.64 -4.61 -15.03
CA ARG A 293 2.73 -4.19 -13.96
C ARG A 293 2.21 -5.38 -13.15
N THR A 294 1.73 -6.44 -13.81
CA THR A 294 1.24 -7.65 -13.12
C THR A 294 2.36 -8.39 -12.41
N HIS A 295 3.54 -8.54 -13.03
CA HIS A 295 4.66 -9.26 -12.42
C HIS A 295 5.15 -8.58 -11.14
N TYR A 296 5.25 -7.25 -11.13
CA TYR A 296 5.72 -6.50 -9.97
C TYR A 296 4.60 -6.17 -8.95
N GLY A 297 3.34 -6.14 -9.40
CA GLY A 297 2.15 -6.00 -8.54
C GLY A 297 1.67 -7.30 -7.89
N ARG A 298 2.17 -8.48 -8.31
CA ARG A 298 1.81 -9.81 -7.77
C ARG A 298 2.14 -10.02 -6.31
N SER A 299 2.90 -9.10 -5.71
CA SER A 299 3.31 -9.15 -4.32
C SER A 299 2.11 -9.37 -3.38
N GLY A 300 0.99 -8.65 -3.52
CA GLY A 300 -0.14 -8.72 -2.58
C GLY A 300 -0.89 -10.06 -2.50
N ASN A 301 -0.86 -10.89 -3.56
CA ASN A 301 -1.69 -12.11 -3.61
C ASN A 301 -1.05 -13.32 -2.91
N ALA A 302 0.27 -13.31 -2.68
CA ALA A 302 0.97 -14.45 -2.10
C ALA A 302 0.46 -14.79 -0.69
N LEU A 303 0.13 -13.76 0.10
CA LEU A 303 -0.39 -13.93 1.46
C LEU A 303 -1.85 -14.41 1.46
N ALA A 304 -2.67 -13.94 0.51
CA ALA A 304 -4.05 -14.43 0.36
C ALA A 304 -4.09 -15.90 -0.08
N SER A 305 -3.13 -16.35 -0.90
CA SER A 305 -2.96 -17.77 -1.25
C SER A 305 -2.26 -18.61 -0.19
N ALA A 306 -1.73 -17.99 0.88
CA ALA A 306 -1.05 -18.67 1.98
C ALA A 306 -1.97 -18.99 3.16
N LEU A 307 -3.27 -18.67 3.05
CA LEU A 307 -4.27 -19.14 4.01
C LEU A 307 -4.84 -20.47 3.48
N PRO A 308 -4.70 -21.58 4.23
CA PRO A 308 -5.24 -22.87 3.80
C PRO A 308 -6.77 -22.84 3.79
N SER A 309 -7.37 -23.52 2.82
CA SER A 309 -8.84 -23.62 2.71
C SER A 309 -9.47 -24.61 3.69
N ALA A 310 -8.66 -25.49 4.29
CA ALA A 310 -9.08 -26.50 5.25
C ALA A 310 -8.14 -26.55 6.45
N ALA A 311 -8.67 -26.98 7.59
CA ALA A 311 -7.96 -27.18 8.84
C ALA A 311 -8.31 -28.54 9.46
N VAL A 312 -7.37 -29.13 10.21
CA VAL A 312 -7.59 -30.36 10.97
C VAL A 312 -7.93 -29.98 12.41
N ARG A 313 -9.21 -30.03 12.77
CA ARG A 313 -9.68 -29.78 14.13
C ARG A 313 -9.64 -31.06 14.95
N LEU A 314 -9.20 -30.95 16.19
CA LEU A 314 -9.26 -32.00 17.20
C LEU A 314 -10.53 -31.84 18.04
N ASP A 315 -11.26 -32.92 18.26
CA ASP A 315 -12.37 -32.92 19.21
C ASP A 315 -11.89 -33.13 20.67
N GLU A 316 -12.84 -33.22 21.61
CA GLU A 316 -12.55 -33.42 23.04
C GLU A 316 -11.86 -34.75 23.33
N GLN A 317 -12.04 -35.77 22.47
CA GLN A 317 -11.43 -37.09 22.59
C GLN A 317 -10.06 -37.17 21.89
N GLY A 318 -9.70 -36.14 21.12
CA GLY A 318 -8.44 -36.03 20.40
C GLY A 318 -8.51 -36.57 18.96
N ASP A 319 -9.70 -36.89 18.46
CA ASP A 319 -9.91 -37.38 17.10
C ASP A 319 -9.82 -36.24 16.09
N GLU A 320 -9.22 -36.53 14.93
CA GLU A 320 -8.97 -35.56 13.87
C GLU A 320 -10.16 -35.46 12.90
N ARG A 321 -10.62 -34.23 12.65
CA ARG A 321 -11.64 -33.93 11.65
C ARG A 321 -11.21 -32.78 10.75
N VAL A 322 -11.17 -33.05 9.44
CA VAL A 322 -10.93 -32.02 8.42
C VAL A 322 -12.19 -31.17 8.24
N ILE A 323 -12.06 -29.86 8.43
CA ILE A 323 -13.14 -28.89 8.23
C ILE A 323 -12.66 -27.73 7.34
N PRO A 324 -13.56 -27.01 6.65
CA PRO A 324 -13.21 -25.75 6.00
C PRO A 324 -12.66 -24.75 7.03
N ALA A 325 -11.59 -24.02 6.68
CA ALA A 325 -10.97 -23.05 7.60
C ALA A 325 -11.94 -21.93 8.01
N SER A 326 -12.94 -21.62 7.18
CA SER A 326 -14.01 -20.65 7.46
C SER A 326 -14.98 -21.10 8.56
N GLN A 327 -14.94 -22.37 9.00
CA GLN A 327 -15.77 -22.90 10.08
C GLN A 327 -15.03 -22.95 11.42
N LEU A 328 -13.75 -22.54 11.47
CA LEU A 328 -13.01 -22.45 12.72
C LEU A 328 -13.61 -21.37 13.61
N VAL A 329 -13.65 -21.65 14.91
CA VAL A 329 -14.04 -20.68 15.94
C VAL A 329 -12.94 -20.54 17.00
N PRO A 330 -12.82 -19.38 17.66
CA PRO A 330 -11.95 -19.24 18.83
C PRO A 330 -12.24 -20.32 19.89
N GLY A 331 -11.19 -20.94 20.41
CA GLY A 331 -11.28 -22.08 21.32
C GLY A 331 -11.16 -23.46 20.65
N ASP A 332 -11.22 -23.54 19.32
CA ASP A 332 -10.95 -24.79 18.61
C ASP A 332 -9.48 -25.22 18.79
N ARG A 333 -9.25 -26.53 18.95
CA ARG A 333 -7.90 -27.13 18.92
C ARG A 333 -7.59 -27.61 17.51
N VAL A 334 -6.50 -27.13 16.94
CA VAL A 334 -6.10 -27.45 15.57
C VAL A 334 -4.74 -28.12 15.56
N ARG A 335 -4.62 -29.21 14.78
CA ARG A 335 -3.35 -29.88 14.52
C ARG A 335 -2.78 -29.40 13.18
N VAL A 336 -1.52 -28.97 13.18
CA VAL A 336 -0.81 -28.52 11.98
C VAL A 336 0.40 -29.40 11.75
N SER A 337 0.43 -30.10 10.62
CA SER A 337 1.53 -31.00 10.25
C SER A 337 2.79 -30.23 9.83
N PRO A 338 3.99 -30.84 9.90
CA PRO A 338 5.20 -30.29 9.31
C PRO A 338 5.00 -29.98 7.82
N GLY A 339 5.49 -28.84 7.36
CA GLY A 339 5.31 -28.35 5.99
C GLY A 339 3.92 -27.79 5.68
N ALA A 340 2.99 -27.77 6.64
CA ALA A 340 1.67 -27.17 6.48
C ALA A 340 1.61 -25.73 7.04
N GLN A 341 0.72 -24.92 6.45
CA GLN A 341 0.44 -23.57 6.91
C GLN A 341 -0.52 -23.57 8.09
N ILE A 342 -0.31 -22.65 9.02
CA ILE A 342 -1.20 -22.46 10.16
C ILE A 342 -2.49 -21.77 9.68
N PRO A 343 -3.68 -22.33 9.93
CA PRO A 343 -4.94 -21.83 9.36
C PRO A 343 -5.51 -20.59 10.08
N ALA A 344 -5.18 -20.39 11.34
CA ALA A 344 -5.75 -19.33 12.20
C ALA A 344 -4.72 -18.87 13.23
N ASP A 345 -4.91 -17.67 13.80
CA ASP A 345 -4.05 -17.17 14.88
C ASP A 345 -4.38 -17.91 16.17
N GLY A 346 -3.36 -18.28 16.95
CA GLY A 346 -3.56 -19.07 18.16
C GLY A 346 -2.38 -19.08 19.11
N THR A 347 -2.52 -19.84 20.20
CA THR A 347 -1.44 -20.12 21.14
C THR A 347 -0.96 -21.56 20.98
N LEU A 348 0.36 -21.75 21.00
CA LEU A 348 0.98 -23.06 20.87
C LEU A 348 0.71 -23.88 22.13
N THR A 349 0.05 -25.04 22.01
CA THR A 349 -0.15 -25.96 23.14
C THR A 349 0.89 -27.07 23.19
N SER A 350 1.62 -27.31 22.09
CA SER A 350 2.76 -28.23 22.03
C SER A 350 4.07 -27.60 22.54
N GLY A 351 5.08 -28.44 22.86
CA GLY A 351 6.29 -28.02 23.58
C GLY A 351 7.20 -27.01 22.85
N LEU A 352 7.67 -27.37 21.65
CA LEU A 352 8.64 -26.57 20.90
C LEU A 352 8.38 -26.70 19.40
N ALA A 353 8.39 -25.57 18.68
CA ALA A 353 8.14 -25.51 17.26
C ALA A 353 9.07 -24.53 16.54
N GLN A 354 9.53 -24.88 15.34
CA GLN A 354 10.14 -23.93 14.42
C GLN A 354 9.10 -23.49 13.39
N ILE A 355 8.91 -22.19 13.28
CA ILE A 355 7.91 -21.58 12.41
C ILE A 355 8.60 -20.59 11.48
N ASP A 356 8.37 -20.72 10.19
CA ASP A 356 8.78 -19.73 9.21
C ASP A 356 7.70 -18.64 9.10
N GLU A 357 8.00 -17.47 9.67
CA GLU A 357 7.17 -16.27 9.64
C GLU A 357 7.56 -15.28 8.52
N SER A 358 8.42 -15.69 7.58
CA SER A 358 8.95 -14.81 6.51
C SER A 358 7.88 -14.11 5.68
N LEU A 359 6.71 -14.74 5.53
CA LEU A 359 5.55 -14.15 4.83
C LEU A 359 4.97 -12.93 5.56
N LEU A 360 5.04 -12.89 6.89
CA LEU A 360 4.48 -11.83 7.72
C LEU A 360 5.54 -10.80 8.14
N THR A 361 6.74 -11.28 8.51
CA THR A 361 7.82 -10.44 9.08
C THR A 361 8.85 -10.02 8.03
N GLY A 362 8.98 -10.77 6.93
CA GLY A 362 10.05 -10.61 5.94
C GLY A 362 11.37 -11.25 6.33
N GLU A 363 11.49 -11.81 7.55
CA GLU A 363 12.71 -12.44 8.04
C GLU A 363 12.80 -13.88 7.53
N SER A 364 13.94 -14.24 6.92
CA SER A 364 14.11 -15.56 6.28
C SER A 364 14.54 -16.67 7.23
N LEU A 365 14.82 -16.36 8.50
CA LEU A 365 15.21 -17.35 9.51
C LEU A 365 13.97 -17.82 10.27
N PRO A 366 13.73 -19.13 10.41
CA PRO A 366 12.66 -19.66 11.23
C PRO A 366 12.78 -19.18 12.67
N CYS A 367 11.65 -18.80 13.27
CA CYS A 367 11.59 -18.42 14.68
C CYS A 367 11.26 -19.64 15.55
N LEU A 368 11.88 -19.70 16.72
CA LEU A 368 11.60 -20.73 17.71
C LEU A 368 10.43 -20.29 18.59
N ARG A 369 9.38 -21.10 18.64
CA ARG A 369 8.20 -20.89 19.49
C ARG A 369 8.11 -22.00 20.55
N ARG A 370 7.73 -21.62 21.76
CA ARG A 370 7.54 -22.50 22.92
C ARG A 370 6.06 -22.57 23.29
N GLN A 371 5.71 -23.59 24.07
CA GLN A 371 4.36 -23.71 24.62
C GLN A 371 3.92 -22.39 25.28
N GLY A 372 2.72 -21.92 24.93
CA GLY A 372 2.16 -20.65 25.37
C GLY A 372 2.47 -19.46 24.45
N ASP A 373 3.44 -19.57 23.54
CA ASP A 373 3.73 -18.52 22.57
C ASP A 373 2.62 -18.41 21.51
N THR A 374 2.42 -17.19 21.00
CA THR A 374 1.48 -16.92 19.92
C THR A 374 2.06 -17.38 18.58
N VAL A 375 1.20 -18.00 17.76
CA VAL A 375 1.47 -18.37 16.38
C VAL A 375 0.43 -17.70 15.46
N HIS A 376 0.81 -17.45 14.21
CA HIS A 376 0.03 -16.62 13.30
C HIS A 376 -0.46 -17.40 12.07
N ALA A 377 -1.66 -17.03 11.59
CA ALA A 377 -2.21 -17.59 10.37
C ALA A 377 -1.29 -17.33 9.17
N GLY A 378 -1.18 -18.30 8.27
CA GLY A 378 -0.39 -18.25 7.04
C GLY A 378 1.12 -18.49 7.20
N THR A 379 1.62 -18.61 8.43
CA THR A 379 3.02 -19.01 8.68
C THR A 379 3.21 -20.51 8.48
N LEU A 380 4.42 -20.95 8.17
CA LEU A 380 4.71 -22.34 7.82
C LEU A 380 5.31 -23.08 9.03
N CYS A 381 4.71 -24.20 9.39
CA CYS A 381 5.28 -25.12 10.36
C CYS A 381 6.42 -25.93 9.70
N MET A 382 7.61 -25.95 10.30
CA MET A 382 8.80 -26.55 9.65
C MET A 382 9.03 -28.01 10.08
N ASP A 383 9.24 -28.24 11.37
CA ASP A 383 9.93 -29.47 11.83
C ASP A 383 8.99 -30.54 12.40
N SER A 384 8.04 -30.15 13.26
CA SER A 384 7.23 -31.07 14.08
C SER A 384 5.75 -30.73 14.00
N PRO A 385 4.84 -31.71 14.10
CA PRO A 385 3.42 -31.41 14.19
C PRO A 385 3.16 -30.59 15.45
N ILE A 386 2.37 -29.53 15.30
CA ILE A 386 2.02 -28.63 16.39
C ILE A 386 0.54 -28.68 16.68
N GLU A 387 0.19 -28.43 17.94
CA GLU A 387 -1.18 -28.18 18.35
C GLU A 387 -1.32 -26.70 18.70
N VAL A 388 -2.38 -26.09 18.15
CA VAL A 388 -2.65 -24.68 18.28
C VAL A 388 -4.06 -24.51 18.83
N MET A 389 -4.19 -23.76 19.91
CA MET A 389 -5.48 -23.29 20.43
C MET A 389 -5.85 -22.02 19.68
N VAL A 390 -6.94 -22.06 18.92
CA VAL A 390 -7.36 -20.94 18.07
C VAL A 390 -7.82 -19.77 18.94
N THR A 391 -7.33 -18.57 18.62
CA THR A 391 -7.69 -17.32 19.32
C THR A 391 -8.41 -16.33 18.40
N ARG A 392 -8.02 -16.25 17.11
CA ARG A 392 -8.66 -15.38 16.11
C ARG A 392 -8.75 -16.11 14.78
N VAL A 393 -9.86 -15.89 14.06
CA VAL A 393 -10.21 -16.58 12.81
C VAL A 393 -10.61 -15.58 11.73
N GLY A 394 -10.54 -15.99 10.46
CA GLY A 394 -10.97 -15.15 9.32
C GLY A 394 -10.29 -13.77 9.29
N ASP A 395 -11.13 -12.73 9.20
CA ASP A 395 -10.71 -11.33 9.07
C ASP A 395 -10.03 -10.76 10.32
N ASP A 396 -10.17 -11.42 11.47
CA ASP A 396 -9.54 -11.01 12.73
C ASP A 396 -8.11 -11.56 12.89
N THR A 397 -7.64 -12.38 11.95
CA THR A 397 -6.25 -12.88 11.96
C THR A 397 -5.25 -11.78 11.61
N ARG A 398 -4.01 -11.91 12.12
CA ARG A 398 -2.92 -10.99 11.79
C ARG A 398 -2.64 -10.93 10.29
N ALA A 399 -2.72 -12.06 9.60
CA ALA A 399 -2.54 -12.14 8.16
C ALA A 399 -3.62 -11.35 7.40
N ALA A 400 -4.89 -11.48 7.79
CA ALA A 400 -5.98 -10.70 7.20
C ALA A 400 -5.82 -9.20 7.45
N GLY A 401 -5.39 -8.79 8.65
CA GLY A 401 -5.05 -7.40 8.95
C GLY A 401 -3.95 -6.84 8.04
N ILE A 402 -2.87 -7.60 7.81
CA ILE A 402 -1.79 -7.19 6.88
C ILE A 402 -2.28 -7.12 5.43
N LEU A 403 -3.13 -8.06 5.01
CA LEU A 403 -3.76 -8.03 3.68
C LEU A 403 -4.60 -6.77 3.49
N ASP A 404 -5.45 -6.42 4.46
CA ASP A 404 -6.27 -5.22 4.43
C ASP A 404 -5.40 -3.94 4.39
N LEU A 405 -4.37 -3.85 5.23
CA LEU A 405 -3.41 -2.74 5.19
C LEU A 405 -2.69 -2.63 3.83
N THR A 406 -2.35 -3.77 3.22
CA THR A 406 -1.73 -3.81 1.89
C THR A 406 -2.70 -3.34 0.81
N ASP A 407 -3.95 -3.77 0.86
CA ASP A 407 -4.97 -3.37 -0.12
C ASP A 407 -5.28 -1.87 0.01
N ARG A 408 -5.36 -1.33 1.24
CA ARG A 408 -5.49 0.11 1.51
C ARG A 408 -4.32 0.94 0.94
N ALA A 409 -3.10 0.40 0.98
CA ALA A 409 -1.92 1.05 0.42
C ALA A 409 -2.00 1.27 -1.09
N PHE A 410 -2.59 0.32 -1.81
CA PHE A 410 -2.78 0.41 -3.24
C PHE A 410 -4.08 1.12 -3.64
N ALA A 411 -5.00 1.27 -2.68
CA ALA A 411 -6.28 1.92 -2.87
C ALA A 411 -6.10 3.45 -3.07
N HIS A 412 -5.26 4.09 -2.26
CA HIS A 412 -5.06 5.55 -2.38
C HIS A 412 -4.06 5.92 -3.47
N ARG A 413 -4.29 7.03 -4.18
CA ARG A 413 -3.38 7.54 -5.22
C ARG A 413 -2.60 8.79 -4.75
N PRO A 414 -1.27 8.85 -4.97
CA PRO A 414 -0.48 10.02 -4.61
C PRO A 414 -0.86 11.22 -5.48
N ARG A 415 -0.62 12.44 -4.95
CA ARG A 415 -1.03 13.69 -5.60
C ARG A 415 -0.42 13.85 -7.00
N ILE A 416 0.84 13.45 -7.15
CA ILE A 416 1.56 13.54 -8.43
C ILE A 416 0.95 12.63 -9.53
N ALA A 417 0.40 11.48 -9.15
CA ALA A 417 -0.27 10.58 -10.10
C ALA A 417 -1.61 11.19 -10.57
N ARG A 418 -2.39 11.77 -9.63
CA ARG A 418 -3.65 12.46 -9.94
C ARG A 418 -3.43 13.67 -10.86
N LEU A 419 -2.39 14.46 -10.61
CA LEU A 419 -2.03 15.60 -11.47
C LEU A 419 -1.63 15.16 -12.88
N ALA A 420 -0.80 14.12 -13.01
CA ALA A 420 -0.41 13.59 -14.31
C ALA A 420 -1.62 13.09 -15.12
N GLU A 421 -2.62 12.50 -14.45
CA GLU A 421 -3.86 12.02 -15.06
C GLU A 421 -4.79 13.14 -15.52
N GLN A 422 -4.96 14.19 -14.71
CA GLN A 422 -5.74 15.38 -15.10
C GLN A 422 -5.16 16.07 -16.35
N VAL A 423 -3.83 16.12 -16.43
CA VAL A 423 -3.13 16.68 -17.59
C VAL A 423 -3.32 15.80 -18.84
N ALA A 424 -3.43 14.47 -18.68
CA ALA A 424 -3.53 13.54 -19.81
C ALA A 424 -4.76 13.78 -20.69
N HIS A 425 -5.93 14.05 -20.11
CA HIS A 425 -7.14 14.36 -20.88
C HIS A 425 -6.99 15.65 -21.70
N ARG A 426 -6.50 16.73 -21.06
CA ARG A 426 -6.25 18.02 -21.74
C ARG A 426 -5.19 17.88 -22.82
N PHE A 427 -4.16 17.09 -22.58
CA PHE A 427 -3.11 16.79 -23.56
C PHE A 427 -3.69 16.13 -24.81
N VAL A 428 -4.53 15.10 -24.65
CA VAL A 428 -5.18 14.41 -25.78
C VAL A 428 -6.09 15.37 -26.56
N LEU A 429 -6.86 16.21 -25.88
CA LEU A 429 -7.69 17.22 -26.54
C LEU A 429 -6.84 18.18 -27.38
N ASN A 430 -5.77 18.74 -26.81
CA ASN A 430 -4.87 19.64 -27.51
C ASN A 430 -4.20 18.96 -28.69
N LEU A 431 -3.80 17.69 -28.54
CA LEU A 431 -3.25 16.88 -29.63
C LEU A 431 -4.24 16.73 -30.79
N LEU A 432 -5.52 16.44 -30.51
CA LEU A 432 -6.53 16.30 -31.56
C LEU A 432 -6.77 17.62 -32.30
N VAL A 433 -6.76 18.76 -31.59
CA VAL A 433 -6.83 20.09 -32.22
C VAL A 433 -5.62 20.35 -33.10
N ILE A 434 -4.41 20.09 -32.61
CA ILE A 434 -3.17 20.24 -33.39
C ILE A 434 -3.19 19.31 -34.61
N THR A 435 -3.64 18.07 -34.44
CA THR A 435 -3.79 17.10 -35.54
C THR A 435 -4.73 17.63 -36.61
N ALA A 436 -5.91 18.14 -36.22
CA ALA A 436 -6.86 18.70 -37.17
C ALA A 436 -6.29 19.91 -37.91
N LEU A 437 -5.53 20.77 -37.22
CA LEU A 437 -4.85 21.90 -37.82
C LEU A 437 -3.77 21.46 -38.82
N VAL A 438 -2.94 20.48 -38.45
CA VAL A 438 -1.89 19.92 -39.32
C VAL A 438 -2.53 19.27 -40.56
N ALA A 439 -3.59 18.49 -40.38
CA ALA A 439 -4.34 17.88 -41.49
C ALA A 439 -4.87 18.95 -42.46
N LEU A 440 -5.46 20.03 -41.93
CA LEU A 440 -5.97 21.15 -42.71
C LEU A 440 -4.85 21.87 -43.48
N VAL A 441 -3.77 22.25 -42.80
CA VAL A 441 -2.63 22.95 -43.42
C VAL A 441 -2.02 22.12 -44.54
N TRP A 442 -1.76 20.83 -44.30
CA TRP A 442 -1.21 19.96 -45.33
C TRP A 442 -2.21 19.66 -46.44
N SER A 443 -3.52 19.64 -46.16
CA SER A 443 -4.52 19.52 -47.24
C SER A 443 -4.52 20.72 -48.20
N LEU A 444 -4.00 21.87 -47.76
CA LEU A 444 -3.85 23.07 -48.60
C LEU A 444 -2.48 23.13 -49.30
N ILE A 445 -1.41 22.64 -48.67
CA ILE A 445 -0.05 22.67 -49.21
C ILE A 445 0.21 21.50 -50.16
N ASP A 446 -0.02 20.27 -49.70
CA ASP A 446 0.20 19.04 -50.44
C ASP A 446 -0.76 17.94 -49.94
N PRO A 447 -1.94 17.81 -50.59
CA PRO A 447 -2.96 16.83 -50.18
C PRO A 447 -2.45 15.38 -50.12
N SER A 448 -1.45 15.03 -50.94
CA SER A 448 -0.89 13.67 -50.96
C SER A 448 -0.21 13.30 -49.64
N ARG A 449 0.39 14.30 -48.95
CA ARG A 449 1.10 14.09 -47.69
C ARG A 449 0.23 14.25 -46.45
N SER A 450 -0.92 14.90 -46.57
CA SER A 450 -1.80 15.22 -45.44
C SER A 450 -2.15 13.98 -44.61
N LEU A 451 -2.49 12.87 -45.28
CA LEU A 451 -2.96 11.67 -44.59
C LEU A 451 -1.87 11.03 -43.72
N TRP A 452 -0.70 10.70 -44.27
CA TRP A 452 0.34 10.03 -43.49
C TRP A 452 0.98 10.95 -42.44
N ILE A 453 1.04 12.26 -42.67
CA ILE A 453 1.50 13.23 -41.66
C ILE A 453 0.49 13.29 -40.50
N THR A 454 -0.81 13.35 -40.80
CA THR A 454 -1.88 13.33 -39.79
C THR A 454 -1.80 12.05 -38.95
N LEU A 455 -1.62 10.90 -39.60
CA LEU A 455 -1.42 9.63 -38.91
C LEU A 455 -0.16 9.68 -38.02
N SER A 456 0.94 10.24 -38.51
CA SER A 456 2.17 10.37 -37.75
C SER A 456 1.98 11.23 -36.50
N VAL A 457 1.26 12.36 -36.60
CA VAL A 457 0.95 13.24 -35.46
C VAL A 457 0.03 12.55 -34.44
N LEU A 458 -1.02 11.86 -34.89
CA LEU A 458 -1.93 11.11 -34.00
C LEU A 458 -1.18 10.06 -33.17
N VAL A 459 -0.13 9.50 -33.74
CA VAL A 459 0.63 8.39 -33.15
C VAL A 459 1.81 8.86 -32.34
N VAL A 460 2.60 9.82 -32.83
CA VAL A 460 3.93 10.11 -32.24
C VAL A 460 3.86 10.51 -30.78
N THR A 461 2.78 11.19 -30.37
CA THR A 461 2.56 11.65 -29.01
C THR A 461 1.52 10.81 -28.27
N CYS A 462 1.89 9.59 -27.86
CA CYS A 462 1.15 8.95 -26.78
C CYS A 462 1.67 9.43 -25.41
N PRO A 463 0.80 9.93 -24.51
CA PRO A 463 1.16 10.19 -23.12
C PRO A 463 1.33 8.89 -22.30
N CYS A 464 1.50 7.73 -22.95
CA CYS A 464 1.67 6.42 -22.34
C CYS A 464 2.81 6.41 -21.31
N ALA A 465 3.99 6.91 -21.73
CA ALA A 465 5.17 7.00 -20.87
C ALA A 465 4.94 7.93 -19.66
N LEU A 466 4.22 9.03 -19.86
CA LEU A 466 3.84 9.98 -18.82
C LEU A 466 2.89 9.34 -17.79
N ALA A 467 1.86 8.64 -18.26
CA ALA A 467 0.86 7.99 -17.41
C ALA A 467 1.42 6.76 -16.66
N LEU A 468 2.39 6.06 -17.25
CA LEU A 468 2.95 4.82 -16.70
C LEU A 468 4.13 5.04 -15.74
N ALA A 469 4.84 6.16 -15.87
CA ALA A 469 6.07 6.46 -15.13
C ALA A 469 5.91 6.30 -13.61
N THR A 470 4.89 6.95 -13.05
CA THR A 470 4.65 7.01 -11.61
C THR A 470 4.14 5.68 -11.04
N PRO A 471 3.07 5.06 -11.60
CA PRO A 471 2.55 3.80 -11.05
C PRO A 471 3.56 2.65 -11.08
N THR A 472 4.41 2.61 -12.12
CA THR A 472 5.43 1.56 -12.24
C THR A 472 6.53 1.72 -11.19
N ALA A 473 7.03 2.95 -11.00
CA ALA A 473 8.05 3.23 -10.00
C ALA A 473 7.55 2.92 -8.58
N LEU A 474 6.31 3.32 -8.25
CA LEU A 474 5.69 3.04 -6.95
C LEU A 474 5.47 1.53 -6.74
N THR A 475 5.00 0.81 -7.76
CA THR A 475 4.80 -0.65 -7.68
C THR A 475 6.12 -1.37 -7.37
N VAL A 476 7.21 -0.99 -8.05
CA VAL A 476 8.54 -1.57 -7.81
C VAL A 476 9.07 -1.17 -6.42
N ALA A 477 8.85 0.07 -6.00
CA ALA A 477 9.25 0.58 -4.68
C ALA A 477 8.54 -0.18 -3.54
N HIS A 478 7.21 -0.31 -3.58
CA HIS A 478 6.43 -1.08 -2.60
C HIS A 478 6.90 -2.54 -2.56
N GLY A 479 7.10 -3.17 -3.73
CA GLY A 479 7.59 -4.53 -3.80
C GLY A 479 8.99 -4.73 -3.22
N ARG A 480 9.86 -3.71 -3.27
CA ARG A 480 11.19 -3.72 -2.63
C ARG A 480 11.06 -3.52 -1.12
N LEU A 481 10.32 -2.51 -0.68
CA LEU A 481 10.16 -2.19 0.73
C LEU A 481 9.54 -3.32 1.53
N ARG A 482 8.55 -4.00 0.94
CA ARG A 482 7.95 -5.15 1.59
C ARG A 482 8.94 -6.29 1.80
N ARG A 483 9.84 -6.54 0.83
CA ARG A 483 10.92 -7.54 0.98
C ARG A 483 11.95 -7.13 2.03
N ALA A 484 12.07 -5.83 2.32
CA ALA A 484 12.88 -5.29 3.40
C ALA A 484 12.12 -5.21 4.75
N GLY A 485 10.94 -5.82 4.86
CA GLY A 485 10.14 -5.78 6.10
C GLY A 485 9.47 -4.43 6.36
N VAL A 486 9.25 -3.60 5.34
CA VAL A 486 8.57 -2.30 5.46
C VAL A 486 7.30 -2.29 4.62
N LEU A 487 6.15 -2.19 5.27
CA LEU A 487 4.85 -2.05 4.62
C LEU A 487 4.49 -0.57 4.52
N VAL A 488 4.27 -0.09 3.30
CA VAL A 488 3.68 1.23 3.07
C VAL A 488 2.17 1.05 3.06
N THR A 489 1.43 1.83 3.86
CA THR A 489 -0.04 1.74 4.01
C THR A 489 -0.78 2.91 3.38
N ARG A 490 -0.10 4.04 3.15
CA ARG A 490 -0.62 5.20 2.42
C ARG A 490 0.25 5.54 1.21
N ALA A 491 -0.35 5.85 0.07
CA ALA A 491 0.38 6.00 -1.18
C ALA A 491 1.19 7.31 -1.30
N ASP A 492 0.82 8.35 -0.55
CA ASP A 492 1.58 9.59 -0.40
C ASP A 492 2.73 9.48 0.61
N ALA A 493 2.78 8.40 1.40
CA ALA A 493 3.85 8.16 2.37
C ALA A 493 5.24 8.20 1.72
N LEU A 494 5.42 7.58 0.54
CA LEU A 494 6.69 7.63 -0.19
C LEU A 494 7.06 9.05 -0.67
N GLU A 495 6.05 9.88 -0.99
CA GLU A 495 6.28 11.26 -1.42
C GLU A 495 6.73 12.13 -0.23
N THR A 496 6.05 11.98 0.91
CA THR A 496 6.41 12.67 2.17
C THR A 496 7.78 12.20 2.66
N LEU A 497 8.03 10.89 2.68
CA LEU A 497 9.30 10.30 3.10
C LEU A 497 10.49 10.76 2.24
N ALA A 498 10.27 10.99 0.93
CA ALA A 498 11.28 11.52 0.03
C ALA A 498 11.64 12.99 0.26
N GLY A 499 10.79 13.73 0.99
CA GLY A 499 11.00 15.13 1.35
C GLY A 499 11.11 15.35 2.86
N LEU A 500 11.39 14.30 3.63
CA LEU A 500 11.43 14.37 5.08
C LEU A 500 12.64 15.17 5.59
N ASP A 501 12.43 15.95 6.65
CA ASP A 501 13.47 16.77 7.28
C ASP A 501 13.84 16.26 8.68
N ARG A 502 12.84 15.79 9.44
CA ARG A 502 13.02 15.35 10.84
C ARG A 502 12.36 13.99 11.11
N VAL A 503 13.02 13.17 11.93
CA VAL A 503 12.47 11.94 12.49
C VAL A 503 12.44 12.05 14.01
N VAL A 504 11.25 11.97 14.58
CA VAL A 504 10.99 11.95 16.02
C VAL A 504 10.71 10.51 16.44
N PHE A 505 11.45 10.01 17.42
CA PHE A 505 11.30 8.67 17.95
C PHE A 505 10.67 8.72 19.34
N ASP A 506 9.64 7.90 19.58
CA ASP A 506 9.31 7.53 20.95
C ASP A 506 10.42 6.63 21.54
N LYS A 507 10.52 6.62 22.87
CA LYS A 507 11.48 5.77 23.57
C LYS A 507 10.97 4.34 23.64
N THR A 508 9.85 4.14 24.32
CA THR A 508 9.47 2.86 24.90
C THR A 508 8.95 1.98 23.77
N GLY A 509 9.50 0.77 23.63
CA GLY A 509 9.11 -0.19 22.58
C GLY A 509 9.43 0.20 21.13
N THR A 510 9.87 1.45 20.91
CA THR A 510 10.40 1.95 19.65
C THR A 510 11.93 1.91 19.61
N LEU A 511 12.63 2.77 20.34
CA LEU A 511 14.11 2.73 20.44
C LEU A 511 14.58 1.62 21.38
N THR A 512 13.73 1.23 22.32
CA THR A 512 13.95 0.12 23.24
C THR A 512 13.12 -1.09 22.86
N ARG A 513 13.42 -2.25 23.45
CA ARG A 513 12.69 -3.49 23.18
C ARG A 513 11.30 -3.53 23.83
N GLY A 514 10.99 -2.60 24.74
CA GLY A 514 9.73 -2.59 25.50
C GLY A 514 9.65 -3.76 26.49
N ARG A 515 10.80 -4.37 26.83
CA ARG A 515 10.89 -5.53 27.72
C ARG A 515 11.84 -5.18 28.86
N MET A 516 11.26 -4.96 30.04
CA MET A 516 12.03 -4.74 31.25
C MET A 516 12.90 -5.97 31.53
N GLN A 517 14.20 -5.74 31.70
CA GLN A 517 15.15 -6.77 32.09
C GLN A 517 15.87 -6.33 33.36
N LEU A 518 16.28 -7.32 34.16
CA LEU A 518 17.13 -7.06 35.30
C LEU A 518 18.53 -6.65 34.81
N ALA A 519 18.86 -5.39 34.98
CA ALA A 519 20.16 -4.83 34.61
C ALA A 519 21.18 -4.99 35.73
N GLU A 520 20.77 -4.78 36.98
CA GLU A 520 21.67 -4.79 38.13
C GLU A 520 20.98 -5.35 39.38
N HIS A 521 21.73 -6.08 40.20
CA HIS A 521 21.32 -6.52 41.54
C HIS A 521 22.38 -6.03 42.53
N ARG A 522 21.95 -5.32 43.58
CA ARG A 522 22.84 -4.90 44.68
C ARG A 522 22.28 -5.42 46.01
N PRO A 523 22.94 -6.40 46.65
CA PRO A 523 22.56 -6.83 47.99
C PRO A 523 22.85 -5.72 49.01
N LEU A 524 21.99 -5.62 50.03
CA LEU A 524 22.16 -4.75 51.20
C LEU A 524 22.34 -5.69 52.40
N SER A 525 23.59 -5.99 52.75
CA SER A 525 23.91 -6.80 53.94
C SER A 525 24.27 -5.91 55.13
N ASP A 526 23.86 -6.32 56.33
CA ASP A 526 24.16 -5.66 57.61
C ASP A 526 25.62 -5.86 58.11
N ASP A 527 26.49 -6.57 57.37
CA ASP A 527 27.88 -6.84 57.75
C ASP A 527 28.87 -6.11 56.83
N GLU A 528 29.43 -4.99 57.28
CA GLU A 528 30.51 -4.22 56.64
C GLU A 528 31.88 -4.94 56.64
N GLY A 529 31.94 -6.27 56.79
CA GLY A 529 33.16 -6.96 57.22
C GLY A 529 33.76 -8.06 56.34
N SER A 530 33.08 -8.59 55.31
CA SER A 530 33.59 -9.79 54.61
C SER A 530 33.55 -9.68 53.09
N ALA A 531 34.40 -8.80 52.55
CA ALA A 531 34.73 -8.77 51.14
C ALA A 531 35.78 -9.86 50.83
N ASN A 532 35.35 -11.12 50.74
CA ASN A 532 36.00 -12.18 49.94
C ASN A 532 35.26 -13.51 50.16
N ASN A 533 34.31 -13.85 49.29
CA ASN A 533 33.89 -15.23 48.96
C ASN A 533 32.86 -15.19 47.82
N GLY A 534 33.31 -15.25 46.56
CA GLY A 534 32.46 -15.10 45.36
C GLY A 534 31.35 -16.14 45.19
N GLU A 535 31.43 -17.31 45.83
CA GLU A 535 30.38 -18.34 45.78
C GLU A 535 29.19 -18.04 46.71
N MET A 536 29.45 -17.43 47.88
CA MET A 536 28.41 -17.06 48.84
C MET A 536 27.51 -15.95 48.31
N ASP A 537 28.09 -15.06 47.51
CA ASP A 537 27.42 -13.90 46.90
C ASP A 537 26.46 -14.32 45.77
N ALA A 538 26.82 -15.37 45.02
CA ALA A 538 25.98 -15.95 43.98
C ALA A 538 24.73 -16.65 44.55
N ALA A 539 24.88 -17.38 45.67
CA ALA A 539 23.76 -18.02 46.35
C ALA A 539 22.77 -17.00 46.94
N ALA A 540 23.29 -15.93 47.58
CA ALA A 540 22.48 -14.84 48.11
C ALA A 540 21.72 -14.10 46.99
N LYS A 541 22.40 -13.79 45.88
CA LYS A 541 21.77 -13.22 44.67
C LYS A 541 20.65 -14.10 44.13
N ARG A 542 20.89 -15.40 43.98
CA ARG A 542 19.89 -16.35 43.46
C ARG A 542 18.66 -16.42 44.37
N ARG A 543 18.87 -16.39 45.69
CA ARG A 543 17.79 -16.33 46.69
C ARG A 543 16.97 -15.05 46.58
N HIS A 544 17.61 -13.88 46.50
CA HIS A 544 16.90 -12.60 46.31
C HIS A 544 16.06 -12.59 45.04
N LEU A 545 16.59 -13.15 43.94
CA LEU A 545 15.89 -13.24 42.66
C LEU A 545 14.71 -14.22 42.71
N ALA A 546 14.86 -15.36 43.37
CA ALA A 546 13.77 -16.32 43.58
C ALA A 546 12.64 -15.70 44.42
N LEU A 547 12.97 -14.95 45.47
CA LEU A 547 11.99 -14.23 46.29
C LEU A 547 11.24 -13.16 45.48
N ALA A 548 11.95 -12.36 44.69
CA ALA A 548 11.33 -11.36 43.81
C ALA A 548 10.42 -12.03 42.76
N ALA A 549 10.85 -13.13 42.15
CA ALA A 549 10.06 -13.89 41.19
C ALA A 549 8.81 -14.52 41.83
N ALA A 550 8.91 -15.01 43.07
CA ALA A 550 7.78 -15.53 43.83
C ALA A 550 6.75 -14.44 44.16
N LEU A 551 7.19 -13.24 44.54
CA LEU A 551 6.31 -12.10 44.82
C LEU A 551 5.60 -11.56 43.57
N GLU A 552 6.24 -11.64 42.42
CA GLU A 552 5.66 -11.23 41.13
C GLU A 552 4.85 -12.36 40.45
N THR A 553 4.69 -13.50 41.13
CA THR A 553 3.91 -14.62 40.59
C THR A 553 2.42 -14.25 40.53
N GLY A 554 1.86 -14.18 39.31
CA GLY A 554 0.47 -13.75 39.09
C GLY A 554 0.30 -12.25 38.79
N SER A 555 1.39 -11.48 38.75
CA SER A 555 1.38 -10.09 38.28
C SER A 555 1.49 -10.05 36.75
N GLU A 556 0.55 -9.37 36.09
CA GLU A 556 0.59 -9.12 34.63
C GLU A 556 1.46 -7.90 34.27
N HIS A 557 2.06 -7.24 35.26
CA HIS A 557 2.84 -6.03 35.04
C HIS A 557 4.13 -6.33 34.24
N PRO A 558 4.57 -5.47 33.29
CA PRO A 558 5.80 -5.68 32.51
C PRO A 558 7.05 -5.94 33.36
N ILE A 559 7.09 -5.38 34.57
CA ILE A 559 8.15 -5.60 35.58
C ILE A 559 8.23 -7.07 36.02
N ALA A 560 7.09 -7.74 36.21
CA ALA A 560 7.02 -9.13 36.65
C ALA A 560 7.75 -10.08 35.68
N ARG A 561 7.68 -9.78 34.38
CA ARG A 561 8.35 -10.57 33.33
C ARG A 561 9.87 -10.53 33.46
N ALA A 562 10.44 -9.45 34.00
CA ALA A 562 11.89 -9.34 34.23
C ALA A 562 12.40 -10.40 35.22
N PHE A 563 11.54 -10.86 36.14
CA PHE A 563 11.87 -11.85 37.16
C PHE A 563 11.44 -13.28 36.80
N ALA A 564 10.68 -13.47 35.71
CA ALA A 564 10.08 -14.77 35.36
C ALA A 564 11.12 -15.89 35.15
N ALA A 565 12.30 -15.57 34.62
CA ALA A 565 13.40 -16.52 34.43
C ALA A 565 14.00 -17.06 35.74
N TRP A 566 13.69 -16.43 36.87
CA TRP A 566 14.24 -16.74 38.20
C TRP A 566 13.23 -17.44 39.11
N ARG A 567 12.09 -17.89 38.56
CA ARG A 567 11.12 -18.67 39.32
C ARG A 567 11.74 -19.97 39.81
N ASP A 568 11.55 -20.25 41.09
CA ASP A 568 11.97 -21.47 41.75
C ASP A 568 10.73 -22.14 42.36
N ALA A 569 10.48 -23.40 41.99
CA ALA A 569 9.32 -24.15 42.48
C ALA A 569 9.34 -24.35 44.01
N SER A 570 10.53 -24.27 44.62
CA SER A 570 10.72 -24.37 46.08
C SER A 570 10.36 -23.08 46.83
N CYS A 571 10.22 -21.94 46.14
CA CYS A 571 9.93 -20.64 46.74
C CYS A 571 8.53 -20.17 46.31
N GLN A 572 7.55 -20.30 47.21
CA GLN A 572 6.16 -19.92 46.95
C GLN A 572 5.72 -18.79 47.87
N ALA A 573 5.06 -17.79 47.30
CA ALA A 573 4.44 -16.69 48.04
C ALA A 573 2.95 -16.95 48.22
N SER A 574 2.46 -16.78 49.44
CA SER A 574 1.04 -16.76 49.79
C SER A 574 0.58 -15.33 50.12
N GLU A 575 -0.73 -15.10 50.18
CA GLU A 575 -1.32 -13.77 50.45
C GLU A 575 -0.82 -12.63 49.53
N LEU A 576 -0.57 -12.94 48.26
CA LEU A 576 -0.09 -11.96 47.29
C LEU A 576 -1.09 -10.81 47.10
N ARG A 577 -0.60 -9.57 47.25
CA ARG A 577 -1.36 -8.35 47.04
C ARG A 577 -0.55 -7.38 46.18
N ASN A 578 -1.16 -6.96 45.08
CA ASN A 578 -0.62 -5.92 44.22
C ASN A 578 -1.15 -4.55 44.68
N HIS A 579 -0.25 -3.60 44.89
CA HIS A 579 -0.55 -2.22 45.24
C HIS A 579 -0.19 -1.32 44.05
N PRO A 580 -1.16 -0.96 43.18
CA PRO A 580 -0.90 -0.24 41.95
C PRO A 580 -0.07 1.03 42.17
N GLY A 581 0.97 1.21 41.36
CA GLY A 581 1.89 2.35 41.45
C GLY A 581 2.88 2.31 42.61
N GLN A 582 2.84 1.30 43.49
CA GLN A 582 3.72 1.17 44.65
C GLN A 582 4.58 -0.10 44.59
N GLY A 583 3.97 -1.28 44.45
CA GLY A 583 4.69 -2.56 44.45
C GLY A 583 3.81 -3.76 44.79
N VAL A 584 4.44 -4.90 45.07
CA VAL A 584 3.79 -6.15 45.46
C VAL A 584 4.23 -6.58 46.86
N GLU A 585 3.30 -7.19 47.62
CA GLU A 585 3.60 -7.81 48.91
C GLU A 585 3.06 -9.24 48.97
N GLY A 586 3.70 -10.08 49.79
CA GLY A 586 3.30 -11.47 50.00
C GLY A 586 4.02 -12.08 51.21
N VAL A 587 3.65 -13.32 51.55
CA VAL A 587 4.24 -14.09 52.65
C VAL A 587 5.03 -15.25 52.06
N ILE A 588 6.32 -15.35 52.41
CA ILE A 588 7.21 -16.46 52.01
C ILE A 588 7.89 -16.97 53.28
N ASP A 589 7.85 -18.28 53.51
CA ASP A 589 8.38 -18.93 54.72
C ASP A 589 7.85 -18.30 56.04
N GLY A 590 6.59 -17.89 56.05
CA GLY A 590 5.94 -17.26 57.20
C GLY A 590 6.35 -15.80 57.47
N ARG A 591 7.22 -15.22 56.65
CA ARG A 591 7.66 -13.81 56.76
C ARG A 591 7.04 -12.95 55.68
N ARG A 592 6.73 -11.70 56.01
CA ARG A 592 6.16 -10.74 55.06
C ARG A 592 7.24 -10.05 54.24
N TRP A 593 7.16 -10.19 52.93
CA TRP A 593 8.06 -9.58 51.96
C TRP A 593 7.36 -8.53 51.11
N ARG A 594 8.10 -7.51 50.70
CA ARG A 594 7.65 -6.45 49.79
C ARG A 594 8.69 -6.17 48.72
N LEU A 595 8.23 -5.99 47.49
CA LEU A 595 9.04 -5.57 46.35
C LEU A 595 8.39 -4.35 45.71
N GLY A 596 9.10 -3.23 45.62
CA GLY A 596 8.52 -2.02 45.03
C GLY A 596 9.31 -0.75 45.29
N GLN A 597 8.60 0.38 45.32
CA GLN A 597 9.18 1.67 45.69
C GLN A 597 9.72 1.65 47.13
N PRO A 598 10.77 2.40 47.45
CA PRO A 598 11.43 2.34 48.76
C PRO A 598 10.49 2.64 49.94
N ARG A 599 9.60 3.63 49.77
CA ARG A 599 8.59 4.00 50.78
C ARG A 599 7.57 2.90 51.05
N PHE A 600 7.29 2.06 50.05
CA PHE A 600 6.37 0.93 50.17
C PHE A 600 7.08 -0.30 50.77
N ALA A 601 8.29 -0.60 50.29
CA ALA A 601 9.07 -1.73 50.77
C ALA A 601 9.44 -1.60 52.26
N CYS A 602 9.87 -0.41 52.69
CA CYS A 602 10.34 -0.12 54.05
C CYS A 602 9.31 0.62 54.93
N LEU A 603 8.03 0.24 54.86
CA LEU A 603 6.95 0.84 55.67
C LEU A 603 7.34 0.95 57.16
N GLY A 604 7.48 2.19 57.65
CA GLY A 604 7.80 2.50 59.05
C GLY A 604 9.28 2.57 59.42
N GLN A 605 10.20 2.45 58.45
CA GLN A 605 11.66 2.54 58.65
C GLN A 605 12.29 3.67 57.80
N PRO A 606 13.49 4.17 58.16
CA PRO A 606 14.21 5.15 57.35
C PRO A 606 14.44 4.61 55.94
N VAL A 607 14.10 5.43 54.95
CA VAL A 607 14.17 5.06 53.53
C VAL A 607 15.62 4.99 53.09
N THR A 608 16.06 3.83 52.61
CA THR A 608 17.40 3.66 51.99
C THR A 608 17.53 4.60 50.79
N GLU A 609 18.66 5.32 50.70
CA GLU A 609 18.96 6.18 49.54
C GLU A 609 19.00 5.36 48.25
N LEU A 610 18.46 5.93 47.18
CA LEU A 610 18.46 5.29 45.87
C LEU A 610 19.91 5.09 45.37
N PRO A 611 20.29 3.91 44.86
CA PRO A 611 21.68 3.62 44.46
C PRO A 611 22.20 4.43 43.27
N GLY A 612 21.31 5.15 42.58
CA GLY A 612 21.60 5.97 41.41
C GLY A 612 20.36 6.23 40.57
N ALA A 613 20.57 6.78 39.37
CA ALA A 613 19.50 6.99 38.39
C ALA A 613 19.00 5.67 37.77
N GLY A 614 17.74 5.66 37.36
CA GLY A 614 17.07 4.50 36.74
C GLY A 614 15.87 3.98 37.55
N LEU A 615 15.23 2.93 37.05
CA LEU A 615 14.12 2.26 37.74
C LEU A 615 14.67 1.23 38.74
N TRP A 616 14.68 1.60 40.01
CA TRP A 616 15.13 0.73 41.10
C TRP A 616 13.96 0.23 41.92
N LEU A 617 13.92 -1.08 42.15
CA LEU A 617 12.99 -1.74 43.06
C LEU A 617 13.74 -2.22 44.30
N LEU A 618 13.15 -1.99 45.47
CA LEU A 618 13.69 -2.43 46.75
C LEU A 618 12.94 -3.68 47.20
N LEU A 619 13.68 -4.74 47.52
CA LEU A 619 13.18 -5.91 48.22
C LEU A 619 13.40 -5.73 49.72
N ALA A 620 12.35 -5.92 50.50
CA ALA A 620 12.39 -5.83 51.96
C ALA A 620 11.67 -7.01 52.62
N CYS A 621 12.18 -7.44 53.77
CA CYS A 621 11.56 -8.43 54.65
C CYS A 621 11.18 -7.74 55.96
N GLU A 622 9.89 -7.77 56.33
CA GLU A 622 9.37 -7.14 57.56
C GLU A 622 9.82 -5.67 57.72
N GLY A 623 9.89 -4.94 56.61
CA GLY A 623 10.32 -3.54 56.56
C GLY A 623 11.84 -3.33 56.47
N LYS A 624 12.66 -4.35 56.71
CA LYS A 624 14.12 -4.27 56.57
C LYS A 624 14.55 -4.44 55.11
N PRO A 625 15.31 -3.50 54.52
CA PRO A 625 15.79 -3.62 53.15
C PRO A 625 16.78 -4.79 53.01
N GLN A 626 16.76 -5.48 51.86
CA GLN A 626 17.59 -6.67 51.60
C GLN A 626 18.37 -6.58 50.28
N ALA A 627 17.73 -6.08 49.22
CA ALA A 627 18.40 -5.95 47.93
C ALA A 627 17.71 -4.90 47.04
N TRP A 628 18.52 -4.26 46.21
CA TRP A 628 18.07 -3.42 45.12
C TRP A 628 18.12 -4.19 43.79
N PHE A 629 17.11 -3.97 42.96
CA PHE A 629 17.05 -4.45 41.60
C PHE A 629 16.89 -3.27 40.65
N LYS A 630 17.87 -3.06 39.78
CA LYS A 630 17.75 -2.10 38.68
C LYS A 630 17.09 -2.79 37.50
N LEU A 631 15.96 -2.25 37.08
CA LEU A 631 15.33 -2.63 35.83
C LEU A 631 15.67 -1.60 34.78
N ASP A 632 15.97 -2.09 33.59
CA ASP A 632 16.18 -1.25 32.43
C ASP A 632 15.49 -1.84 31.21
N ASP A 633 15.12 -0.96 30.29
CA ASP A 633 14.60 -1.33 28.99
C ASP A 633 15.72 -1.13 27.98
N GLN A 634 16.36 -2.23 27.58
CA GLN A 634 17.55 -2.15 26.74
C GLN A 634 17.23 -1.53 25.37
N PRO A 635 18.11 -0.66 24.85
CA PRO A 635 18.00 -0.18 23.48
C PRO A 635 18.04 -1.36 22.50
N ARG A 636 17.41 -1.19 21.34
CA ARG A 636 17.57 -2.14 20.24
C ARG A 636 19.02 -2.12 19.74
N ASP A 637 19.51 -3.30 19.35
CA ASP A 637 20.92 -3.48 18.96
C ASP A 637 21.29 -2.61 17.74
N ASP A 638 20.33 -2.37 16.85
CA ASP A 638 20.49 -1.59 15.63
C ASP A 638 20.07 -0.12 15.76
N ALA A 639 19.61 0.34 16.95
CA ALA A 639 19.15 1.71 17.16
C ALA A 639 20.26 2.73 16.89
N ALA A 640 21.43 2.55 17.49
CA ALA A 640 22.55 3.49 17.33
C ALA A 640 23.03 3.59 15.88
N GLU A 641 23.18 2.45 15.18
CA GLU A 641 23.57 2.45 13.75
C GLU A 641 22.49 3.13 12.89
N THR A 642 21.21 2.85 13.16
CA THR A 642 20.09 3.42 12.41
C THR A 642 20.04 4.94 12.57
N LEU A 643 20.14 5.44 13.80
CA LEU A 643 20.12 6.89 14.07
C LEU A 643 21.33 7.59 13.42
N ALA A 644 22.53 7.02 13.54
CA ALA A 644 23.71 7.55 12.85
C ALA A 644 23.52 7.59 11.32
N ALA A 645 22.94 6.53 10.74
CA ALA A 645 22.66 6.46 9.31
C ALA A 645 21.62 7.50 8.85
N LEU A 646 20.60 7.78 9.67
CA LEU A 646 19.60 8.82 9.39
C LEU A 646 20.23 10.21 9.45
N ALA A 647 21.06 10.48 10.46
CA ALA A 647 21.76 11.76 10.61
C ALA A 647 22.73 12.02 9.44
N GLN A 648 23.49 11.01 9.02
CA GLN A 648 24.38 11.10 7.84
C GLN A 648 23.62 11.42 6.54
N ARG A 649 22.31 11.15 6.48
CA ARG A 649 21.42 11.45 5.35
C ARG A 649 20.78 12.84 5.44
N GLY A 650 21.24 13.66 6.39
CA GLY A 650 20.84 15.05 6.59
C GLY A 650 19.53 15.22 7.35
N LEU A 651 19.05 14.21 8.07
CA LEU A 651 17.82 14.29 8.84
C LEU A 651 18.10 14.73 10.28
N ALA A 652 17.28 15.64 10.79
CA ALA A 652 17.27 15.96 12.22
C ALA A 652 16.64 14.80 12.99
N ILE A 653 17.27 14.39 14.09
CA ILE A 653 16.81 13.28 14.93
C ILE A 653 16.44 13.83 16.30
N GLU A 654 15.29 13.40 16.80
CA GLU A 654 14.80 13.81 18.11
C GLU A 654 14.16 12.64 18.86
N ILE A 655 14.36 12.60 20.18
CA ILE A 655 13.69 11.62 21.07
C ILE A 655 12.63 12.34 21.89
N LEU A 656 11.40 11.83 21.87
CA LEU A 656 10.27 12.44 22.56
C LEU A 656 9.50 11.40 23.35
N SER A 657 9.59 11.43 24.68
CA SER A 657 9.00 10.40 25.54
C SER A 657 8.32 10.98 26.78
N GLY A 658 7.31 10.27 27.28
CA GLY A 658 6.68 10.54 28.58
C GLY A 658 7.49 10.03 29.78
N ASP A 659 8.57 9.28 29.57
CA ASP A 659 9.46 8.82 30.64
C ASP A 659 10.26 9.99 31.25
N ARG A 660 10.78 9.80 32.47
CA ARG A 660 11.55 10.82 33.21
C ARG A 660 12.70 11.37 32.39
N ALA A 661 12.93 12.67 32.48
CA ALA A 661 13.97 13.36 31.71
C ALA A 661 15.37 12.74 31.89
N VAL A 662 15.68 12.27 33.09
CA VAL A 662 16.96 11.61 33.40
C VAL A 662 17.16 10.33 32.58
N ASN A 663 16.11 9.50 32.44
CA ASN A 663 16.18 8.23 31.71
C ASN A 663 16.30 8.48 30.21
N VAL A 664 15.52 9.43 29.68
CA VAL A 664 15.55 9.80 28.26
C VAL A 664 16.92 10.40 27.90
N GLY A 665 17.47 11.28 28.73
CA GLY A 665 18.79 11.88 28.50
C GLY A 665 19.96 10.91 28.65
N GLN A 666 19.82 9.83 29.42
CA GLN A 666 20.80 8.73 29.42
C GLN A 666 20.76 7.94 28.11
N LEU A 667 19.56 7.54 27.68
CA LEU A 667 19.41 6.83 26.41
C LEU A 667 19.89 7.67 25.22
N ALA A 668 19.54 8.96 25.19
CA ALA A 668 19.95 9.89 24.15
C ALA A 668 21.48 9.99 24.06
N ARG A 669 22.18 10.06 25.19
CA ARG A 669 23.65 10.05 25.22
C ARG A 669 24.24 8.74 24.70
N THR A 670 23.67 7.59 25.09
CA THR A 670 24.10 6.27 24.61
C THR A 670 23.91 6.13 23.09
N LEU A 671 22.83 6.70 22.55
CA LEU A 671 22.50 6.65 21.13
C LEU A 671 23.11 7.80 20.31
N GLY A 672 23.80 8.76 20.95
CA GLY A 672 24.41 9.92 20.28
C GLY A 672 23.39 10.92 19.72
N VAL A 673 22.26 11.13 20.40
CA VAL A 673 21.21 12.08 19.99
C VAL A 673 21.24 13.33 20.87
N ASP A 674 21.46 14.49 20.26
CA ASP A 674 21.55 15.77 20.98
C ASP A 674 20.18 16.35 21.36
N GLN A 675 19.15 16.12 20.53
CA GLN A 675 17.80 16.67 20.74
C GLN A 675 16.90 15.61 21.38
N TRP A 676 16.51 15.85 22.63
CA TRP A 676 15.60 14.97 23.35
C TRP A 676 14.75 15.73 24.36
N ARG A 677 13.57 15.20 24.67
CA ARG A 677 12.70 15.70 25.73
C ARG A 677 12.00 14.52 26.42
N GLY A 678 12.14 14.47 27.73
CA GLY A 678 11.37 13.58 28.60
C GLY A 678 10.18 14.29 29.22
N GLU A 679 9.36 13.53 29.95
CA GLU A 679 8.17 14.01 30.67
C GLU A 679 7.16 14.72 29.76
N ALA A 680 7.12 14.35 28.48
CA ALA A 680 6.17 14.89 27.51
C ALA A 680 4.84 14.13 27.56
N THR A 681 3.74 14.84 27.82
CA THR A 681 2.38 14.31 27.66
C THR A 681 2.02 14.12 26.18
N PRO A 682 1.02 13.29 25.82
CA PRO A 682 0.58 13.16 24.44
C PRO A 682 0.22 14.51 23.78
N GLU A 683 -0.40 15.43 24.53
CA GLU A 683 -0.72 16.78 24.08
C GLU A 683 0.53 17.61 23.82
N ASP A 684 1.53 17.53 24.70
CA ASP A 684 2.84 18.18 24.50
C ASP A 684 3.53 17.63 23.26
N LYS A 685 3.48 16.31 23.06
CA LYS A 685 4.07 15.65 21.89
C LYS A 685 3.46 16.19 20.59
N LEU A 686 2.13 16.24 20.53
CA LEU A 686 1.39 16.76 19.39
C LEU A 686 1.65 18.26 19.16
N GLY A 687 1.66 19.05 20.24
CA GLY A 687 1.97 20.48 20.16
C GLY A 687 3.37 20.76 19.62
N HIS A 688 4.36 19.97 20.05
CA HIS A 688 5.73 20.04 19.57
C HIS A 688 5.84 19.70 18.07
N LEU A 689 5.18 18.63 17.63
CA LEU A 689 5.10 18.26 16.21
C LEU A 689 4.51 19.40 15.36
N LYS A 690 3.37 19.96 15.79
CA LYS A 690 2.73 21.09 15.10
C LYS A 690 3.60 22.34 15.05
N ALA A 691 4.37 22.61 16.11
CA ALA A 691 5.29 23.75 16.14
C ALA A 691 6.41 23.60 15.11
N ARG A 692 6.96 22.39 14.94
CA ARG A 692 7.96 22.08 13.89
C ARG A 692 7.36 22.17 12.49
N GLN A 693 6.16 21.64 12.30
CA GLN A 693 5.43 21.74 11.04
C GLN A 693 5.13 23.19 10.65
N ALA A 694 4.79 24.05 11.62
CA ALA A 694 4.57 25.47 11.40
C ALA A 694 5.84 26.23 10.98
N GLN A 695 7.02 25.70 11.30
CA GLN A 695 8.32 26.20 10.81
C GLN A 695 8.65 25.73 9.39
N GLY A 696 7.77 24.91 8.78
CA GLY A 696 7.94 24.36 7.44
C GLY A 696 8.71 23.03 7.38
N GLU A 697 9.07 22.45 8.52
CA GLU A 697 9.70 21.12 8.58
C GLU A 697 8.67 20.02 8.29
N LYS A 698 9.05 19.01 7.50
CA LYS A 698 8.30 17.76 7.38
C LYS A 698 8.78 16.75 8.41
N VAL A 699 7.86 16.34 9.30
CA VAL A 699 8.20 15.57 10.49
C VAL A 699 7.57 14.18 10.44
N ALA A 700 8.41 13.16 10.65
CA ALA A 700 7.97 11.79 10.86
C ALA A 700 7.96 11.48 12.36
N MET A 701 6.93 10.78 12.82
CA MET A 701 6.84 10.23 14.17
C MET A 701 6.93 8.70 14.11
N VAL A 702 7.82 8.11 14.91
CA VAL A 702 7.99 6.66 15.04
C VAL A 702 7.52 6.23 16.43
N GLY A 703 6.59 5.27 16.50
CA GLY A 703 5.99 4.84 17.77
C GLY A 703 5.37 3.44 17.71
N ASP A 704 5.04 2.89 18.87
CA ASP A 704 4.39 1.58 19.03
C ASP A 704 3.10 1.62 19.88
N GLY A 705 2.93 2.65 20.70
CA GLY A 705 1.93 2.70 21.77
C GLY A 705 0.55 3.26 21.38
N ILE A 706 -0.48 2.74 22.05
CA ILE A 706 -1.87 3.26 22.04
C ILE A 706 -1.91 4.74 22.45
N ASN A 707 -1.03 5.14 23.36
CA ASN A 707 -0.95 6.52 23.88
C ASN A 707 -0.43 7.53 22.84
N ASP A 708 0.24 7.06 21.77
CA ASP A 708 0.81 7.92 20.73
C ASP A 708 -0.06 7.98 19.47
N VAL A 709 -1.25 7.35 19.46
CA VAL A 709 -2.17 7.38 18.32
C VAL A 709 -2.55 8.81 17.89
N PRO A 710 -2.87 9.76 18.81
CA PRO A 710 -3.12 11.15 18.42
C PRO A 710 -1.89 11.86 17.85
N VAL A 711 -0.71 11.52 18.36
CA VAL A 711 0.58 12.10 17.97
C VAL A 711 0.98 11.63 16.58
N LEU A 712 0.88 10.33 16.32
CA LEU A 712 1.10 9.71 15.01
C LEU A 712 0.12 10.27 13.97
N ALA A 713 -1.16 10.40 14.31
CA ALA A 713 -2.15 10.99 13.41
C ALA A 713 -1.88 12.47 13.06
N GLY A 714 -1.17 13.19 13.93
CA GLY A 714 -0.79 14.60 13.72
C GLY A 714 0.51 14.81 12.96
N ALA A 715 1.33 13.77 12.77
CA ALA A 715 2.59 13.86 12.03
C ALA A 715 2.34 13.95 10.51
N ASP A 716 3.31 14.52 9.76
CA ASP A 716 3.26 14.46 8.28
C ASP A 716 3.43 13.02 7.81
N LEU A 717 4.16 12.22 8.60
CA LEU A 717 4.38 10.81 8.36
C LEU A 717 4.38 10.01 9.68
N ALA A 718 3.50 9.03 9.78
CA ALA A 718 3.45 8.10 10.92
C ALA A 718 4.13 6.77 10.58
N ILE A 719 5.06 6.31 11.42
CA ILE A 719 5.73 5.02 11.29
C ILE A 719 5.41 4.18 12.54
N ALA A 720 4.72 3.05 12.35
CA ALA A 720 4.42 2.12 13.42
C ALA A 720 5.41 0.95 13.48
N MET A 721 5.76 0.54 14.70
CA MET A 721 6.57 -0.66 14.96
C MET A 721 5.77 -1.96 14.74
N ALA A 722 6.47 -3.09 14.52
CA ALA A 722 5.84 -4.39 14.30
C ALA A 722 4.96 -4.86 15.47
N GLY A 723 5.39 -4.54 16.70
CA GLY A 723 4.67 -4.85 17.95
C GLY A 723 3.57 -3.85 18.30
N ALA A 724 3.33 -2.82 17.48
CA ALA A 724 2.35 -1.80 17.77
C ALA A 724 0.92 -2.36 17.82
N SER A 725 0.05 -1.71 18.59
CA SER A 725 -1.36 -2.09 18.67
C SER A 725 -2.05 -2.00 17.31
N ASP A 726 -3.13 -2.76 17.09
CA ASP A 726 -3.89 -2.74 15.83
C ASP A 726 -4.42 -1.33 15.49
N LEU A 727 -4.82 -0.56 16.50
CA LEU A 727 -5.24 0.83 16.35
C LEU A 727 -4.09 1.74 15.86
N THR A 728 -2.86 1.47 16.31
CA THR A 728 -1.68 2.23 15.89
C THR A 728 -1.28 1.87 14.46
N ARG A 729 -1.31 0.59 14.09
CA ARG A 729 -0.99 0.11 12.74
C ARG A 729 -1.98 0.60 11.68
N THR A 730 -3.27 0.66 12.02
CA THR A 730 -4.31 1.12 11.10
C THR A 730 -4.25 2.62 10.79
N ARG A 731 -3.60 3.41 11.66
CA ARG A 731 -3.41 4.86 11.46
C ARG A 731 -2.01 5.26 10.97
N ALA A 732 -1.06 4.33 10.94
CA ALA A 732 0.28 4.60 10.46
C ALA A 732 0.36 4.56 8.93
N ASP A 733 1.41 5.20 8.39
CA ASP A 733 1.66 5.41 6.94
C ASP A 733 2.68 4.42 6.41
N LEU A 734 3.56 4.02 7.32
CA LEU A 734 4.44 2.90 7.19
C LEU A 734 4.33 2.04 8.45
N VAL A 735 4.40 0.73 8.26
CA VAL A 735 4.47 -0.26 9.32
C VAL A 735 5.73 -1.09 9.11
N LEU A 736 6.59 -1.15 10.12
CA LEU A 736 7.70 -2.10 10.14
C LEU A 736 7.14 -3.48 10.47
N LEU A 737 7.46 -4.48 9.66
CA LEU A 737 7.01 -5.87 9.84
C LEU A 737 7.93 -6.67 10.76
N GLY A 738 9.22 -6.31 10.78
CA GLY A 738 10.24 -6.90 11.64
C GLY A 738 10.64 -6.00 12.83
N GLU A 739 11.54 -6.50 13.66
CA GLU A 739 12.11 -5.76 14.79
C GLU A 739 13.19 -4.70 14.42
N PRO A 740 13.99 -4.83 13.35
CA PRO A 740 15.08 -3.88 13.11
C PRO A 740 14.57 -2.51 12.58
N LEU A 741 15.06 -1.44 13.20
CA LEU A 741 14.82 -0.04 12.83
C LEU A 741 15.51 0.34 11.50
N THR A 742 16.50 -0.43 11.05
CA THR A 742 17.18 -0.22 9.76
C THR A 742 16.23 -0.16 8.56
N GLY A 743 15.04 -0.77 8.65
CA GLY A 743 13.98 -0.65 7.66
C GLY A 743 13.58 0.80 7.37
N ILE A 744 13.63 1.69 8.36
CA ILE A 744 13.32 3.13 8.18
C ILE A 744 14.34 3.78 7.24
N VAL A 745 15.62 3.44 7.37
CA VAL A 745 16.69 3.97 6.50
C VAL A 745 16.46 3.51 5.06
N GLU A 746 16.17 2.22 4.84
CA GLU A 746 15.88 1.70 3.51
C GLU A 746 14.62 2.36 2.92
N ALA A 747 13.59 2.58 3.73
CA ALA A 747 12.38 3.29 3.32
C ALA A 747 12.70 4.66 2.73
N ILE A 748 13.49 5.46 3.44
CA ILE A 748 13.86 6.82 3.01
C ILE A 748 14.68 6.78 1.72
N GLU A 749 15.62 5.84 1.60
CA GLU A 749 16.42 5.70 0.39
C GLU A 749 15.58 5.33 -0.82
N VAL A 750 14.71 4.34 -0.68
CA VAL A 750 13.83 3.90 -1.75
C VAL A 750 12.88 5.03 -2.14
N ALA A 751 12.33 5.77 -1.18
CA ALA A 751 11.49 6.94 -1.45
C ALA A 751 12.23 8.02 -2.25
N ARG A 752 13.44 8.42 -1.83
CA ARG A 752 14.28 9.41 -2.54
C ARG A 752 14.66 8.93 -3.95
N GLN A 753 15.03 7.66 -4.10
CA GLN A 753 15.32 7.05 -5.41
C GLN A 753 14.08 7.02 -6.31
N THR A 754 12.92 6.69 -5.75
CA THR A 754 11.63 6.64 -6.46
C THR A 754 11.26 8.03 -6.98
N ARG A 755 11.36 9.07 -6.14
CA ARG A 755 11.14 10.47 -6.54
C ARG A 755 12.07 10.91 -7.67
N ARG A 756 13.36 10.54 -7.61
CA ARG A 756 14.34 10.84 -8.68
C ARG A 756 13.96 10.15 -10.00
N ILE A 757 13.59 8.87 -9.96
CA ILE A 757 13.20 8.10 -11.15
C ILE A 757 11.90 8.62 -11.76
N ILE A 758 10.91 8.96 -10.93
CA ILE A 758 9.67 9.60 -11.41
C ILE A 758 10.01 10.90 -12.15
N ARG A 759 10.82 11.79 -11.54
CA ARG A 759 11.23 13.05 -12.20
C ARG A 759 11.97 12.80 -13.52
N GLN A 760 12.86 11.81 -13.58
CA GLN A 760 13.57 11.43 -14.81
C GLN A 760 12.59 10.97 -15.91
N ASN A 761 11.66 10.08 -15.56
CA ASN A 761 10.69 9.53 -16.49
C ASN A 761 9.72 10.61 -17.02
N LEU A 762 9.25 11.50 -16.14
CA LEU A 762 8.43 12.65 -16.53
C LEU A 762 9.20 13.60 -17.45
N SER A 763 10.45 13.92 -17.11
CA SER A 763 11.29 14.82 -17.92
C SER A 763 11.57 14.23 -19.30
N TRP A 764 11.88 12.92 -19.37
CA TRP A 764 12.07 12.20 -20.63
C TRP A 764 10.79 12.21 -21.47
N SER A 765 9.63 11.94 -20.87
CA SER A 765 8.36 11.91 -21.59
C SER A 765 8.02 13.29 -22.17
N VAL A 766 8.23 14.37 -21.42
CA VAL A 766 8.03 15.73 -21.94
C VAL A 766 9.00 16.04 -23.07
N LEU A 767 10.30 15.79 -22.87
CA LEU A 767 11.34 16.05 -23.87
C LEU A 767 11.07 15.32 -25.19
N TYR A 768 10.74 14.03 -25.12
CA TYR A 768 10.41 13.22 -26.30
C TYR A 768 9.23 13.83 -27.07
N ASN A 769 8.13 14.18 -26.39
CA ASN A 769 6.95 14.73 -27.05
C ASN A 769 7.21 16.12 -27.67
N VAL A 770 7.95 16.99 -26.96
CA VAL A 770 8.30 18.35 -27.44
C VAL A 770 9.15 18.29 -28.71
N VAL A 771 10.02 17.28 -28.86
CA VAL A 771 10.86 17.12 -30.06
C VAL A 771 10.13 16.37 -31.17
N ALA A 772 9.43 15.29 -30.85
CA ALA A 772 8.86 14.39 -31.84
C ALA A 772 7.58 14.94 -32.50
N LEU A 773 6.77 15.73 -31.77
CA LEU A 773 5.53 16.31 -32.31
C LEU A 773 5.79 17.32 -33.44
N PRO A 774 6.67 18.32 -33.30
CA PRO A 774 7.01 19.21 -34.40
C PRO A 774 7.64 18.48 -35.58
N ALA A 775 8.53 17.51 -35.32
CA ALA A 775 9.16 16.72 -36.38
C ALA A 775 8.13 15.90 -37.19
N ALA A 776 7.13 15.32 -36.53
CA ALA A 776 6.02 14.65 -37.21
C ALA A 776 5.13 15.63 -37.98
N ALA A 777 4.78 16.77 -37.39
CA ALA A 777 3.94 17.79 -38.03
C ALA A 777 4.59 18.40 -39.29
N LEU A 778 5.92 18.47 -39.32
CA LEU A 778 6.71 18.90 -40.49
C LEU A 778 6.91 17.78 -41.53
N GLY A 779 6.47 16.55 -41.26
CA GLY A 779 6.65 15.42 -42.17
C GLY A 779 8.07 14.85 -42.19
N PHE A 780 8.83 14.95 -41.10
CA PHE A 780 10.13 14.27 -40.99
C PHE A 780 10.03 12.88 -40.37
N VAL A 781 8.90 12.56 -39.72
CA VAL A 781 8.70 11.29 -39.01
C VAL A 781 7.56 10.52 -39.66
N PRO A 782 7.83 9.40 -40.36
CA PRO A 782 6.78 8.56 -40.90
C PRO A 782 6.03 7.77 -39.81
N PRO A 783 4.81 7.27 -40.06
CA PRO A 783 3.97 6.66 -39.03
C PRO A 783 4.61 5.44 -38.34
N TRP A 784 5.37 4.65 -39.10
CA TRP A 784 6.07 3.48 -38.56
C TRP A 784 7.17 3.86 -37.58
N LEU A 785 7.91 4.94 -37.86
CA LEU A 785 8.96 5.44 -36.97
C LEU A 785 8.35 6.02 -35.69
N ALA A 786 7.21 6.72 -35.81
CA ALA A 786 6.44 7.20 -34.66
C ALA A 786 6.00 6.05 -33.74
N ALA A 787 5.53 4.92 -34.31
CA ALA A 787 5.11 3.74 -33.56
C ALA A 787 6.26 3.06 -32.80
N ILE A 788 7.43 2.94 -33.43
CA ILE A 788 8.64 2.39 -32.81
C ILE A 788 9.14 3.33 -31.71
N GLY A 789 9.23 4.64 -32.00
CA GLY A 789 9.69 5.66 -31.05
C GLY A 789 8.86 5.68 -29.76
N MET A 790 7.53 5.60 -29.89
CA MET A 790 6.63 5.53 -28.74
C MET A 790 6.86 4.26 -27.90
N SER A 791 6.98 3.12 -28.57
CA SER A 791 7.21 1.82 -27.92
C SER A 791 8.53 1.84 -27.14
N LEU A 792 9.60 2.34 -27.76
CA LEU A 792 10.92 2.44 -27.15
C LEU A 792 10.93 3.44 -25.97
N SER A 793 10.26 4.59 -26.12
CA SER A 793 10.13 5.57 -25.04
C SER A 793 9.43 4.99 -23.81
N SER A 794 8.35 4.22 -24.00
CA SER A 794 7.64 3.54 -22.91
C SER A 794 8.52 2.47 -22.25
N LEU A 795 9.29 1.71 -23.05
CA LEU A 795 10.23 0.71 -22.54
C LEU A 795 11.37 1.33 -21.74
N LEU A 796 11.90 2.49 -22.15
CA LEU A 796 12.92 3.22 -21.42
C LEU A 796 12.42 3.66 -20.04
N VAL A 797 11.18 4.17 -19.96
CA VAL A 797 10.54 4.56 -18.69
C VAL A 797 10.35 3.36 -17.75
N ILE A 798 9.88 2.22 -18.28
CA ILE A 798 9.75 0.97 -17.52
C ILE A 798 11.14 0.51 -17.04
N GLY A 799 12.11 0.43 -17.95
CA GLY A 799 13.47 0.00 -17.65
C GLY A 799 14.15 0.87 -16.59
N ASN A 800 13.95 2.18 -16.64
CA ASN A 800 14.44 3.10 -15.62
C ASN A 800 13.77 2.86 -14.27
N ALA A 801 12.45 2.61 -14.24
CA ALA A 801 11.74 2.24 -13.02
C ALA A 801 12.24 0.92 -12.39
N LEU A 802 12.62 -0.07 -13.22
CA LEU A 802 13.17 -1.34 -12.75
C LEU A 802 14.53 -1.21 -12.05
N ARG A 803 15.23 -0.09 -12.20
CA ARG A 803 16.49 0.16 -11.45
C ARG A 803 16.28 0.18 -9.95
N LEU A 804 15.07 0.52 -9.48
CA LEU A 804 14.69 0.48 -8.06
C LEU A 804 14.85 -0.92 -7.44
N ARG A 805 14.87 -1.98 -8.25
CA ARG A 805 15.02 -3.37 -7.80
C ARG A 805 16.37 -3.66 -7.15
N ARG A 806 17.45 -2.99 -7.59
CA ARG A 806 18.80 -3.30 -7.12
C ARG A 806 19.03 -2.65 -5.75
N GLY A 807 18.74 -3.38 -4.68
CA GLY A 807 19.16 -3.06 -3.31
C GLY A 807 20.51 -3.73 -2.99
N ARG A 808 21.37 -3.04 -2.24
CA ARG A 808 22.52 -3.67 -1.59
C ARG A 808 21.97 -4.49 -0.43
N THR A 809 21.71 -5.77 -0.61
CA THR A 809 21.60 -6.69 0.53
C THR A 809 22.96 -6.69 1.22
N ARG A 810 23.10 -5.94 2.32
CA ARG A 810 24.21 -6.18 3.24
C ARG A 810 23.96 -7.59 3.82
N PRO A 811 24.93 -8.52 3.76
CA PRO A 811 24.82 -9.76 4.51
C PRO A 811 24.70 -9.36 5.99
N THR A 812 23.63 -9.78 6.64
CA THR A 812 23.52 -9.73 8.10
C THR A 812 24.74 -10.45 8.67
N ALA A 813 25.50 -9.76 9.52
CA ALA A 813 26.64 -10.35 10.20
C ALA A 813 26.16 -11.58 10.97
N THR A 814 26.75 -12.73 10.66
CA THR A 814 26.48 -13.98 11.38
C THR A 814 26.79 -13.73 12.85
N PRO A 815 25.86 -13.98 13.80
CA PRO A 815 26.18 -13.87 15.21
C PRO A 815 27.36 -14.80 15.49
N SER A 816 28.41 -14.25 16.11
CA SER A 816 29.57 -15.05 16.50
C SER A 816 29.10 -16.20 17.39
N PRO A 817 29.52 -17.44 17.11
CA PRO A 817 29.11 -18.58 17.93
C PRO A 817 29.53 -18.32 19.37
N VAL A 818 28.56 -18.38 20.27
CA VAL A 818 28.78 -18.36 21.71
C VAL A 818 29.72 -19.53 22.01
N THR A 819 30.98 -19.22 22.29
CA THR A 819 31.94 -20.19 22.80
C THR A 819 31.43 -20.69 24.14
N ALA A 820 30.91 -21.91 24.16
CA ALA A 820 30.65 -22.63 25.39
C ALA A 820 31.97 -22.77 26.14
N SER A 821 32.04 -22.17 27.33
CA SER A 821 33.11 -22.43 28.30
C SER A 821 33.09 -23.91 28.68
N PRO A 822 34.23 -24.62 28.67
CA PRO A 822 34.30 -25.97 29.21
C PRO A 822 34.19 -25.87 30.74
N GLY A 823 33.16 -26.51 31.31
CA GLY A 823 32.99 -26.57 32.76
C GLY A 823 34.01 -27.53 33.41
N PRO A 824 34.32 -27.33 34.69
CA PRO A 824 34.40 -28.41 35.67
C PRO A 824 33.02 -28.75 36.25
#